data_AF-W9SVD8-F1
#
_entry.id   AF-W9SVD8-F1
#
_cell.length_a   1.000
_cell.length_b   1.000
_cell.length_c   1.000
_cell.angle_alpha   90.00
_cell.angle_beta   90.00
_cell.angle_gamma   90.00
#
_symmetry.space_group_name_H-M   'P 1'
#
loop_
_entity.id
_entity.type
_entity.pdbx_description
1 polymer ?
#
loop_
_entity_poly.entity_id
_entity_poly.type
_entity_poly.pdbx_seq_one_letter_code
_entity_poly.pdbx_strand_id
1 'polypeptide(L)'
;MNSHAAFLNTLIILLILPCWSSLDTITPDHPIKDGDVLISGRQSYALGFFSPGNSHYRYVGIWYYRVPEKTVVWVANRDNPINDTSGILTINSRGGLVIYGENRNSPIWSANVSVSSANSSVAKLLDVGNLVLYGNSRSQSVLWQSFDHPTHTMLPFMKLGLNRKSGLDRFLTSWRSLDDPGTGNSSLRVDPSGHPQVVLYKNGAPSWRGGPWTGSGLSGVPEMRSNFIFNVSFVDNQDELFITYGIHNDSIFSRMVIDESGVVHRSTWHDQGQHWVEFWSAPRDLCDDYKQCGANGNCDPSTTNKFECTCLPGFEPKSPRDWFLRDGSGGCLRKKGVSTCGSGEGFVKLTHMKVPDTSKARVQMNLSLEGCRQECLRNCSCTAYTSADERGAGIGCLMWYGDLVDGRTYSAAGQELHVRVDNITLAEYSKKSRSLSKVGKVAISLACIVVLFLVIVVHCWAKKKRKAKAEQSKHLSSLTTSPTFSQVSLKNEFDESRRGSELLFFDLNTIAAATDNFAIHNKLGEGGFGSVYKGMIYGRKEIAIKRLSKHSGQGTEEFKNEIMLIAKLQHRNLVRLLGCCVQGEEKMLIYEYLPNKSLDAFIFDEEKRKLLDWRKRFDIICGIARGMLYLHQDSRLRIIHRDLKASNVLLDEVMNPKIADFGMARIFGGNQLEANTNRVVGTYGYMSPEYAMQGRFSIKSDVYSFGVLLLEIITGKKNTSYYHENPETNLVGHVWDLWRDGKALELMDSSLDESYGGEALRCIIIGLLCVQEFAADRPTMSAVVSMLGNDSALPSPKQPAFVYKKSYTSGDPSTSEGANSIYDVTCTVVEPHRLSPILLRFSSLLGGERQRRQRSGGDEDHRYRVVRLSSEIRVLALPSPTFAIRDPERTSRQGVPRCHLSTHNLSLLGNGGLRQRRHELKIEASVARCRYESKVDAHHRTVTERRRRLGWRRWSSAREGDFAGEDVVRPERKTWTENKTDGREFCWDQI
;
A
#
# COMPACT_ATOMS: atom_id res chain seq x y z
N MET A 1 -33.31 -49.56 46.24
CA MET A 1 -32.06 -49.23 46.97
C MET A 1 -31.02 -48.51 46.10
N ASN A 2 -31.34 -47.99 44.91
CA ASN A 2 -30.30 -47.71 43.90
C ASN A 2 -29.89 -46.22 43.75
N SER A 3 -30.33 -45.34 44.67
CA SER A 3 -29.92 -43.92 44.67
C SER A 3 -28.45 -43.76 45.09
N HIS A 4 -28.07 -44.30 46.25
CA HIS A 4 -26.71 -44.15 46.78
C HIS A 4 -25.64 -44.82 45.90
N ALA A 5 -25.95 -45.93 45.24
CA ALA A 5 -25.05 -46.59 44.30
C ALA A 5 -24.77 -45.73 43.06
N ALA A 6 -25.79 -45.03 42.53
CA ALA A 6 -25.60 -44.09 41.43
C ALA A 6 -24.74 -42.89 41.86
N PHE A 7 -25.01 -42.31 43.04
CA PHE A 7 -24.25 -41.18 43.56
C PHE A 7 -22.78 -41.52 43.84
N LEU A 8 -22.52 -42.71 44.41
CA LEU A 8 -21.16 -43.20 44.65
C LEU A 8 -20.40 -43.45 43.34
N ASN A 9 -21.06 -44.03 42.33
CA ASN A 9 -20.46 -44.21 41.01
C ASN A 9 -20.14 -42.87 40.32
N THR A 10 -21.01 -41.85 40.41
CA THR A 10 -20.69 -40.51 39.88
C THR A 10 -19.54 -39.84 40.62
N LEU A 11 -19.43 -40.03 41.94
CA LEU A 11 -18.31 -39.50 42.73
C LEU A 11 -16.99 -40.21 42.37
N ILE A 12 -17.03 -41.53 42.16
CA ILE A 12 -15.88 -42.32 41.71
C ILE A 12 -15.45 -41.93 40.29
N ILE A 13 -16.39 -41.68 39.38
CA ILE A 13 -16.08 -41.18 38.02
C ILE A 13 -15.42 -39.79 38.08
N LEU A 14 -15.89 -38.90 38.97
CA LEU A 14 -15.26 -37.59 39.21
C LEU A 14 -13.85 -37.69 39.83
N LEU A 15 -13.56 -38.75 40.58
CA LEU A 15 -12.24 -39.03 41.16
C LEU A 15 -11.29 -39.80 40.23
N ILE A 16 -11.83 -40.46 39.19
CA ILE A 16 -11.07 -41.21 38.18
C ILE A 16 -10.79 -40.37 36.92
N LEU A 17 -11.44 -39.22 36.75
CA LEU A 17 -10.99 -38.21 35.78
C LEU A 17 -9.54 -37.81 36.10
N PRO A 18 -8.54 -38.17 35.27
CA PRO A 18 -7.18 -37.73 35.52
C PRO A 18 -7.14 -36.22 35.35
N CYS A 19 -6.68 -35.50 36.37
CA CYS A 19 -6.37 -34.09 36.22
C CYS A 19 -5.21 -33.97 35.22
N TRP A 20 -5.51 -33.69 33.96
CA TRP A 20 -4.53 -33.38 32.92
C TRP A 20 -3.97 -31.98 33.19
N SER A 21 -3.20 -31.88 34.28
CA SER A 21 -2.34 -30.73 34.56
C SER A 21 -1.38 -30.59 33.38
N SER A 22 -1.60 -29.55 32.57
CA SER A 22 -0.76 -29.23 31.41
C SER A 22 0.69 -29.14 31.87
N LEU A 23 1.50 -30.13 31.51
CA LEU A 23 2.93 -30.08 31.74
C LEU A 23 3.49 -29.01 30.81
N ASP A 24 3.80 -27.86 31.39
CA ASP A 24 4.54 -26.77 30.76
C ASP A 24 6.04 -26.83 31.11
N THR A 25 6.46 -27.83 31.90
CA THR A 25 7.82 -28.08 32.38
C THR A 25 8.35 -29.47 32.01
N ILE A 26 9.66 -29.54 31.79
CA ILE A 26 10.47 -30.76 31.63
C ILE A 26 11.38 -30.88 32.85
N THR A 27 11.38 -32.05 33.50
CA THR A 27 12.32 -32.41 34.59
C THR A 27 13.12 -33.65 34.18
N PRO A 28 14.22 -34.00 34.87
CA PRO A 28 14.98 -35.23 34.58
C PRO A 28 14.10 -36.50 34.59
N ASP A 29 13.09 -36.54 35.46
CA ASP A 29 12.15 -37.66 35.63
C ASP A 29 11.00 -37.66 34.60
N HIS A 30 10.71 -36.49 34.00
CA HIS A 30 9.65 -36.29 33.00
C HIS A 30 10.23 -35.81 31.67
N PRO A 31 10.96 -36.68 30.94
CA PRO A 31 11.45 -36.39 29.60
C PRO A 31 10.32 -36.40 28.57
N ILE A 32 10.46 -35.61 27.51
CA ILE A 32 9.55 -35.61 26.34
C ILE A 32 10.13 -36.59 25.31
N LYS A 33 9.36 -37.60 24.92
CA LYS A 33 9.70 -38.56 23.86
C LYS A 33 8.98 -38.18 22.57
N ASP A 34 9.28 -38.89 21.48
CA ASP A 34 8.44 -38.81 20.28
C ASP A 34 6.99 -39.26 20.59
N GLY A 35 6.02 -38.53 20.06
CA GLY A 35 4.60 -38.61 20.42
C GLY A 35 4.16 -37.70 21.57
N ASP A 36 5.05 -37.35 22.51
CA ASP A 36 4.72 -36.47 23.64
C ASP A 36 4.67 -34.98 23.21
N VAL A 37 3.79 -34.20 23.86
CA VAL A 37 3.63 -32.76 23.63
C VAL A 37 3.57 -31.99 24.94
N LEU A 38 4.50 -31.03 25.10
CA LEU A 38 4.54 -30.05 26.17
C LEU A 38 3.71 -28.83 25.77
N ILE A 39 2.85 -28.29 26.65
CA ILE A 39 1.92 -27.19 26.30
C ILE A 39 2.07 -26.04 27.29
N SER A 40 2.17 -24.81 26.80
CA SER A 40 2.32 -23.61 27.64
C SER A 40 1.09 -23.37 28.52
N GLY A 41 1.24 -22.67 29.66
CA GLY A 41 0.18 -22.53 30.68
C GLY A 41 -1.15 -21.93 30.18
N ARG A 42 -1.12 -20.99 29.24
CA ARG A 42 -2.30 -20.44 28.54
C ARG A 42 -2.69 -21.20 27.28
N GLN A 43 -2.02 -22.30 26.94
CA GLN A 43 -2.20 -23.05 25.70
C GLN A 43 -2.02 -22.19 24.45
N SER A 44 -0.99 -21.33 24.44
CA SER A 44 -0.63 -20.48 23.29
C SER A 44 0.34 -21.21 22.35
N TYR A 45 1.34 -21.87 22.94
CA TYR A 45 2.39 -22.59 22.24
C TYR A 45 2.50 -24.02 22.77
N ALA A 46 2.98 -24.92 21.91
CA ALA A 46 3.32 -26.29 22.26
C ALA A 46 4.70 -26.65 21.71
N LEU A 47 5.34 -27.62 22.36
CA LEU A 47 6.65 -28.17 22.02
C LEU A 47 6.58 -29.69 21.96
N GLY A 48 7.33 -30.28 21.04
CA GLY A 48 7.50 -31.73 20.93
C GLY A 48 8.22 -32.13 19.65
N PHE A 49 8.12 -33.40 19.29
CA PHE A 49 8.69 -33.93 18.06
C PHE A 49 7.76 -33.70 16.86
N PHE A 50 8.34 -33.41 15.70
CA PHE A 50 7.63 -33.24 14.44
C PHE A 50 8.51 -33.63 13.24
N SER A 51 7.86 -33.78 12.08
CA SER A 51 8.48 -33.83 10.76
C SER A 51 7.81 -32.75 9.90
N PRO A 52 8.55 -31.89 9.20
CA PRO A 52 7.98 -30.96 8.22
C PRO A 52 7.64 -31.67 6.91
N GLY A 53 6.46 -31.36 6.35
CA GLY A 53 6.03 -31.83 5.03
C GLY A 53 6.17 -33.34 4.81
N ASN A 54 6.98 -33.71 3.82
CA ASN A 54 7.25 -35.08 3.39
C ASN A 54 8.51 -35.68 4.05
N SER A 55 9.16 -34.96 4.98
CA SER A 55 10.41 -35.40 5.60
C SER A 55 10.21 -36.61 6.51
N HIS A 56 11.07 -37.61 6.39
CA HIS A 56 11.10 -38.75 7.32
C HIS A 56 11.89 -38.45 8.60
N TYR A 57 12.64 -37.34 8.64
CA TYR A 57 13.43 -36.95 9.80
C TYR A 57 12.57 -36.39 10.94
N ARG A 58 13.02 -36.60 12.18
CA ARG A 58 12.39 -36.05 13.39
C ARG A 58 13.20 -34.89 13.95
N TYR A 59 12.48 -33.83 14.32
CA TYR A 59 13.02 -32.61 14.91
C TYR A 59 12.21 -32.23 16.15
N VAL A 60 12.87 -31.65 17.15
CA VAL A 60 12.20 -30.97 18.27
C VAL A 60 11.92 -29.53 17.86
N GLY A 61 10.68 -29.08 18.00
CA GLY A 61 10.30 -27.71 17.71
C GLY A 61 9.20 -27.15 18.59
N ILE A 62 8.96 -25.85 18.47
CA ILE A 62 7.86 -25.10 19.09
C ILE A 62 6.91 -24.64 17.98
N TRP A 63 5.60 -24.77 18.19
CA TRP A 63 4.55 -24.30 17.28
C TRP A 63 3.41 -23.61 18.04
N TYR A 64 2.58 -22.83 17.34
CA TYR A 64 1.35 -22.30 17.92
C TYR A 64 0.35 -23.43 18.17
N TYR A 65 -0.15 -23.57 19.41
CA TYR A 65 -1.01 -24.68 19.79
C TYR A 65 -2.46 -24.56 19.26
N ARG A 66 -2.97 -23.32 19.14
CA ARG A 66 -4.36 -23.05 18.72
C ARG A 66 -4.54 -22.87 17.21
N VAL A 67 -3.46 -22.95 16.43
CA VAL A 67 -3.49 -22.81 14.97
C VAL A 67 -3.61 -24.23 14.38
N PRO A 68 -4.63 -24.54 13.56
CA PRO A 68 -4.84 -25.92 13.07
C PRO A 68 -3.70 -26.43 12.18
N GLU A 69 -3.11 -25.55 11.37
CA GLU A 69 -1.86 -25.79 10.67
C GLU A 69 -0.70 -25.75 11.68
N LYS A 70 0.13 -26.80 11.76
CA LYS A 70 1.30 -26.86 12.68
C LYS A 70 2.38 -25.85 12.28
N THR A 71 2.13 -24.58 12.59
CA THR A 71 3.01 -23.45 12.31
C THR A 71 4.19 -23.47 13.28
N VAL A 72 5.27 -24.12 12.87
CA VAL A 72 6.53 -24.18 13.64
C VAL A 72 7.22 -22.82 13.61
N VAL A 73 7.74 -22.39 14.76
CA VAL A 73 8.39 -21.08 14.96
C VAL A 73 9.81 -21.22 15.52
N TRP A 74 10.16 -22.36 16.10
CA TRP A 74 11.51 -22.66 16.56
C TRP A 74 11.83 -24.15 16.42
N VAL A 75 13.09 -24.49 16.17
CA VAL A 75 13.58 -25.86 15.96
C VAL A 75 14.94 -26.01 16.63
N ALA A 76 15.11 -27.02 17.50
CA ALA A 76 16.34 -27.22 18.26
C ALA A 76 17.45 -27.85 17.41
N ASN A 77 17.25 -29.09 16.97
CA ASN A 77 18.23 -29.93 16.28
C ASN A 77 18.17 -29.74 14.75
N ARG A 78 17.96 -28.51 14.27
CA ARG A 78 17.59 -28.22 12.87
C ARG A 78 18.60 -28.76 11.83
N ASP A 79 19.89 -28.69 12.13
CA ASP A 79 20.98 -29.20 11.27
C ASP A 79 21.44 -30.61 11.64
N ASN A 80 20.84 -31.22 12.67
CA ASN A 80 21.18 -32.56 13.18
C ASN A 80 19.88 -33.37 13.41
N PRO A 81 19.20 -33.81 12.33
CA PRO A 81 17.96 -34.60 12.43
C PRO A 81 18.14 -35.93 13.16
N ILE A 82 17.01 -36.51 13.61
CA ILE A 82 16.93 -37.90 14.05
C ILE A 82 16.29 -38.72 12.91
N ASN A 83 16.80 -39.93 12.65
CA ASN A 83 16.39 -40.76 11.51
C ASN A 83 15.13 -41.60 11.77
N ASP A 84 14.65 -41.63 13.01
CA ASP A 84 13.57 -42.48 13.49
C ASP A 84 12.83 -41.81 14.67
N THR A 85 11.85 -42.49 15.26
CA THR A 85 11.08 -42.02 16.42
C THR A 85 11.72 -42.40 17.76
N SER A 86 13.04 -42.63 17.82
CA SER A 86 13.76 -42.92 19.08
C SER A 86 14.00 -41.68 19.95
N GLY A 87 13.63 -40.49 19.44
CA GLY A 87 13.95 -39.19 20.00
C GLY A 87 13.50 -38.97 21.44
N ILE A 88 14.39 -38.45 22.28
CA ILE A 88 14.11 -38.04 23.66
C ILE A 88 14.76 -36.69 23.95
N LEU A 89 13.94 -35.70 24.33
CA LEU A 89 14.34 -34.42 24.91
C LEU A 89 14.30 -34.52 26.44
N THR A 90 15.43 -34.27 27.10
CA THR A 90 15.55 -34.42 28.56
C THR A 90 16.60 -33.48 29.16
N ILE A 91 16.66 -33.39 30.48
CA ILE A 91 17.73 -32.73 31.23
C ILE A 91 18.73 -33.80 31.68
N ASN A 92 20.00 -33.65 31.29
CA ASN A 92 21.05 -34.61 31.62
C ASN A 92 21.56 -34.48 33.07
N SER A 93 22.43 -35.41 33.48
CA SER A 93 23.09 -35.42 34.79
C SER A 93 24.05 -34.25 35.06
N ARG A 94 24.20 -33.30 34.13
CA ARG A 94 24.92 -32.02 34.28
C ARG A 94 23.99 -30.81 34.32
N GLY A 95 22.67 -31.02 34.39
CA GLY A 95 21.63 -29.97 34.38
C GLY A 95 21.37 -29.33 33.01
N GLY A 96 22.00 -29.81 31.94
CA GLY A 96 21.83 -29.28 30.59
C GLY A 96 20.68 -29.95 29.85
N LEU A 97 19.87 -29.15 29.15
CA LEU A 97 18.85 -29.64 28.22
C LEU A 97 19.52 -30.26 26.98
N VAL A 98 19.12 -31.49 26.63
CA VAL A 98 19.71 -32.31 25.56
C VAL A 98 18.66 -33.08 24.77
N ILE A 99 18.99 -33.42 23.53
CA ILE A 99 18.23 -34.35 22.69
C ILE A 99 19.10 -35.57 22.39
N TYR A 100 18.58 -36.76 22.64
CA TYR A 100 19.14 -38.05 22.23
C TYR A 100 18.26 -38.69 21.15
N GLY A 101 18.86 -39.54 20.32
CA GLY A 101 18.17 -40.59 19.57
C GLY A 101 18.53 -41.96 20.14
N GLU A 102 18.55 -42.99 19.28
CA GLU A 102 18.86 -44.39 19.63
C GLU A 102 20.14 -44.52 20.47
N ASN A 103 21.24 -43.89 20.02
CA ASN A 103 22.49 -43.86 20.77
C ASN A 103 22.44 -42.82 21.91
N ARG A 104 22.10 -43.29 23.12
CA ARG A 104 22.02 -42.47 24.34
C ARG A 104 23.37 -42.03 24.92
N ASN A 105 24.50 -42.47 24.38
CA ASN A 105 25.83 -42.11 24.91
C ASN A 105 26.30 -40.72 24.43
N SER A 106 25.77 -40.20 23.32
CA SER A 106 26.07 -38.86 22.80
C SER A 106 24.77 -38.12 22.46
N PRO A 107 24.56 -36.89 22.95
CA PRO A 107 23.43 -36.09 22.51
C PRO A 107 23.62 -35.65 21.06
N ILE A 108 22.51 -35.59 20.32
CA ILE A 108 22.42 -35.06 18.94
C ILE A 108 22.36 -33.53 18.97
N TRP A 109 21.81 -32.96 20.05
CA TRP A 109 21.79 -31.52 20.32
C TRP A 109 21.87 -31.26 21.83
N SER A 110 22.46 -30.12 22.22
CA SER A 110 22.44 -29.65 23.61
C SER A 110 22.40 -28.13 23.70
N ALA A 111 21.85 -27.63 24.80
CA ALA A 111 21.91 -26.21 25.16
C ALA A 111 23.33 -25.69 25.51
N ASN A 112 24.33 -26.58 25.57
CA ASN A 112 25.74 -26.27 25.89
C ASN A 112 25.97 -25.49 27.20
N VAL A 113 25.25 -25.84 28.26
CA VAL A 113 25.44 -25.29 29.63
C VAL A 113 25.75 -26.42 30.61
N SER A 114 26.65 -26.14 31.57
CA SER A 114 26.98 -27.01 32.71
C SER A 114 26.50 -26.39 34.02
N VAL A 115 25.81 -27.16 34.85
CA VAL A 115 25.25 -26.73 36.13
C VAL A 115 25.89 -27.49 37.29
N SER A 116 26.17 -26.81 38.40
CA SER A 116 26.76 -27.42 39.60
C SER A 116 25.86 -28.46 40.30
N SER A 117 24.56 -28.48 39.99
CA SER A 117 23.57 -29.41 40.54
C SER A 117 22.44 -29.67 39.55
N ALA A 118 22.39 -30.87 38.97
CA ALA A 118 21.35 -31.23 38.00
C ALA A 118 19.94 -31.27 38.63
N ASN A 119 19.82 -31.70 39.89
CA ASN A 119 18.55 -31.94 40.59
C ASN A 119 17.70 -30.67 40.84
N SER A 120 18.23 -29.48 40.55
CA SER A 120 17.50 -28.20 40.64
C SER A 120 17.11 -27.62 39.28
N SER A 121 17.53 -28.26 38.18
CA SER A 121 17.36 -27.77 36.81
C SER A 121 16.00 -28.16 36.23
N VAL A 122 15.27 -27.18 35.69
CA VAL A 122 13.94 -27.35 35.09
C VAL A 122 13.85 -26.52 33.82
N ALA A 123 13.39 -27.11 32.72
CA ALA A 123 13.06 -26.35 31.51
C ALA A 123 11.54 -26.08 31.48
N LYS A 124 11.12 -24.90 31.03
CA LYS A 124 9.72 -24.47 30.99
C LYS A 124 9.38 -23.77 29.68
N LEU A 125 8.24 -24.10 29.06
CA LEU A 125 7.70 -23.39 27.91
C LEU A 125 6.79 -22.25 28.38
N LEU A 126 7.21 -21.00 28.14
CA LEU A 126 6.45 -19.81 28.50
C LEU A 126 5.41 -19.46 27.43
N ASP A 127 4.35 -18.76 27.84
CA ASP A 127 3.22 -18.37 26.96
C ASP A 127 3.56 -17.38 25.84
N VAL A 128 4.79 -16.85 25.83
CA VAL A 128 5.37 -16.06 24.72
C VAL A 128 6.07 -16.92 23.66
N GLY A 129 6.13 -18.25 23.87
CA GLY A 129 6.82 -19.20 22.99
C GLY A 129 8.30 -19.41 23.31
N ASN A 130 8.79 -18.87 24.43
CA ASN A 130 10.16 -19.05 24.88
C ASN A 130 10.29 -20.31 25.76
N LEU A 131 11.06 -21.31 25.30
CA LEU A 131 11.55 -22.39 26.15
C LEU A 131 12.76 -21.90 26.95
N VAL A 132 12.67 -21.94 28.28
CA VAL A 132 13.69 -21.42 29.21
C VAL A 132 14.17 -22.53 30.15
N LEU A 133 15.48 -22.69 30.27
CA LEU A 133 16.13 -23.57 31.25
C LEU A 133 16.53 -22.76 32.48
N TYR A 134 15.97 -23.10 33.64
CA TYR A 134 16.33 -22.52 34.94
C TYR A 134 17.26 -23.46 35.70
N GLY A 135 18.33 -22.92 36.30
CA GLY A 135 19.27 -23.70 37.12
C GLY A 135 18.76 -24.01 38.52
N ASN A 136 17.82 -23.22 39.01
CA ASN A 136 17.07 -23.44 40.24
C ASN A 136 15.69 -22.77 40.10
N SER A 137 14.63 -23.56 40.22
CA SER A 137 13.24 -23.12 40.06
C SER A 137 12.81 -22.04 41.07
N ARG A 138 13.48 -21.94 42.23
CA ARG A 138 13.18 -20.93 43.26
C ARG A 138 13.85 -19.58 43.03
N SER A 139 15.01 -19.54 42.37
CA SER A 139 15.73 -18.29 42.07
C SER A 139 15.38 -17.70 40.70
N GLN A 140 14.72 -18.47 39.83
CA GLN A 140 14.42 -18.13 38.43
C GLN A 140 15.67 -17.72 37.62
N SER A 141 16.86 -18.17 38.04
CA SER A 141 18.12 -17.89 37.34
C SER A 141 18.15 -18.64 36.00
N VAL A 142 17.92 -17.90 34.92
CA VAL A 142 17.98 -18.39 33.54
C VAL A 142 19.40 -18.81 33.21
N LEU A 143 19.56 -20.05 32.74
CA LEU A 143 20.81 -20.61 32.24
C LEU A 143 20.88 -20.57 30.72
N TRP A 144 19.76 -20.82 30.06
CA TRP A 144 19.63 -20.88 28.61
C TRP A 144 18.17 -20.57 28.22
N GLN A 145 17.95 -20.00 27.03
CA GLN A 145 16.61 -19.77 26.50
C GLN A 145 16.58 -19.83 24.96
N SER A 146 15.48 -20.33 24.41
CA SER A 146 15.27 -20.40 22.94
C SER A 146 15.29 -19.03 22.26
N PHE A 147 14.89 -17.97 22.96
CA PHE A 147 14.90 -16.59 22.45
C PHE A 147 16.31 -16.03 22.19
N ASP A 148 17.35 -16.63 22.76
CA ASP A 148 18.76 -16.32 22.45
C ASP A 148 19.28 -17.10 21.22
N HIS A 149 18.53 -18.09 20.74
CA HIS A 149 18.87 -18.96 19.61
C HIS A 149 17.72 -19.04 18.58
N PRO A 150 17.36 -17.92 17.91
CA PRO A 150 16.35 -17.91 16.85
C PRO A 150 16.64 -18.90 15.71
N THR A 151 15.58 -19.26 14.97
CA THR A 151 15.69 -19.97 13.69
C THR A 151 15.28 -19.02 12.54
N HIS A 152 14.27 -19.40 11.76
CA HIS A 152 13.68 -18.61 10.68
C HIS A 152 12.66 -17.56 11.16
N THR A 153 12.15 -17.65 12.39
CA THR A 153 11.07 -16.80 12.91
C THR A 153 11.52 -15.91 14.09
N MET A 154 11.02 -14.68 14.12
CA MET A 154 11.02 -13.76 15.27
C MET A 154 9.58 -13.62 15.82
N LEU A 155 9.38 -14.12 17.04
CA LEU A 155 8.16 -13.97 17.84
C LEU A 155 8.15 -12.61 18.59
N PRO A 156 7.00 -12.22 19.19
CA PRO A 156 6.94 -11.08 20.09
C PRO A 156 7.93 -11.23 21.25
N PHE A 157 8.49 -10.11 21.69
CA PHE A 157 9.48 -10.00 22.78
C PHE A 157 10.83 -10.69 22.52
N MET A 158 11.05 -11.36 21.39
CA MET A 158 12.39 -11.78 20.95
C MET A 158 13.27 -10.57 20.65
N LYS A 159 14.57 -10.67 20.94
CA LYS A 159 15.58 -9.67 20.54
C LYS A 159 16.28 -10.14 19.28
N LEU A 160 16.37 -9.27 18.27
CA LEU A 160 17.20 -9.46 17.08
C LEU A 160 18.35 -8.45 17.13
N GLY A 161 19.60 -8.92 17.18
CA GLY A 161 20.81 -8.13 17.31
C GLY A 161 21.78 -8.59 18.42
N LEU A 162 22.84 -7.81 18.61
CA LEU A 162 24.03 -8.09 19.39
C LEU A 162 23.89 -7.70 20.88
N ASN A 163 24.09 -8.66 21.79
CA ASN A 163 24.49 -8.34 23.16
C ASN A 163 26.01 -8.02 23.18
N ARG A 164 26.36 -6.76 23.47
CA ARG A 164 27.75 -6.27 23.41
C ARG A 164 28.60 -6.79 24.58
N LYS A 165 27.98 -7.22 25.68
CA LYS A 165 28.65 -7.77 26.88
C LYS A 165 29.05 -9.25 26.72
N SER A 166 28.22 -10.07 26.09
CA SER A 166 28.50 -11.51 25.86
C SER A 166 29.01 -11.84 24.46
N GLY A 167 28.88 -10.93 23.50
CA GLY A 167 29.19 -11.17 22.08
C GLY A 167 28.13 -11.97 21.34
N LEU A 168 26.99 -12.28 21.97
CA LEU A 168 25.89 -13.02 21.34
C LEU A 168 25.15 -12.15 20.31
N ASP A 169 25.35 -12.43 19.02
CA ASP A 169 24.53 -11.92 17.91
C ASP A 169 23.31 -12.82 17.68
N ARG A 170 22.11 -12.26 17.83
CA ARG A 170 20.83 -12.95 17.57
C ARG A 170 20.31 -12.58 16.20
N PHE A 171 20.31 -13.51 15.26
CA PHE A 171 19.92 -13.28 13.87
C PHE A 171 19.00 -14.38 13.35
N LEU A 172 18.08 -14.05 12.45
CA LEU A 172 17.25 -15.07 11.81
C LEU A 172 18.02 -15.75 10.67
N THR A 173 17.72 -17.01 10.41
CA THR A 173 18.20 -17.79 9.25
C THR A 173 17.07 -18.62 8.67
N SER A 174 16.85 -18.52 7.36
CA SER A 174 15.83 -19.29 6.65
C SER A 174 15.97 -20.79 6.88
N TRP A 175 14.88 -21.53 6.64
CA TRP A 175 14.97 -22.96 6.37
C TRP A 175 15.69 -23.20 5.03
N ARG A 176 16.11 -24.44 4.78
CA ARG A 176 16.77 -24.84 3.53
C ARG A 176 15.75 -25.17 2.44
N SER A 177 14.62 -25.74 2.83
CA SER A 177 13.40 -25.88 2.02
C SER A 177 12.17 -26.03 2.94
N LEU A 178 10.98 -26.14 2.35
CA LEU A 178 9.74 -26.45 3.09
C LEU A 178 9.80 -27.78 3.86
N ASP A 179 10.57 -28.76 3.36
CA ASP A 179 10.75 -30.10 3.96
C ASP A 179 12.07 -30.25 4.76
N ASP A 180 12.98 -29.27 4.71
CA ASP A 180 14.27 -29.27 5.43
C ASP A 180 14.44 -27.99 6.29
N PRO A 181 14.22 -28.09 7.62
CA PRO A 181 14.33 -26.97 8.53
C PRO A 181 15.78 -26.59 8.86
N GLY A 182 16.77 -27.31 8.31
CA GLY A 182 18.19 -26.99 8.42
C GLY A 182 18.51 -25.55 8.00
N THR A 183 19.73 -25.11 8.33
CA THR A 183 20.17 -23.76 8.03
C THR A 183 20.26 -23.56 6.52
N GLY A 184 19.47 -22.60 6.01
CA GLY A 184 19.43 -22.16 4.62
C GLY A 184 20.32 -20.94 4.36
N ASN A 185 20.22 -20.41 3.13
CA ASN A 185 21.19 -19.45 2.60
C ASN A 185 20.88 -17.97 2.91
N SER A 186 19.76 -17.68 3.57
CA SER A 186 19.28 -16.32 3.83
C SER A 186 19.30 -16.00 5.33
N SER A 187 19.81 -14.83 5.74
CA SER A 187 19.86 -14.42 7.15
C SER A 187 19.57 -12.94 7.37
N LEU A 188 18.80 -12.62 8.41
CA LEU A 188 18.39 -11.25 8.78
C LEU A 188 19.10 -10.83 10.07
N ARG A 189 19.90 -9.75 9.99
CA ARG A 189 20.78 -9.26 11.06
C ARG A 189 20.54 -7.78 11.35
N VAL A 190 20.99 -7.33 12.52
CA VAL A 190 21.28 -5.92 12.78
C VAL A 190 22.77 -5.70 12.52
N ASP A 191 23.11 -5.01 11.43
CA ASP A 191 24.48 -4.56 11.14
C ASP A 191 24.84 -3.44 12.14
N PRO A 192 25.92 -3.58 12.95
CA PRO A 192 26.36 -2.54 13.89
C PRO A 192 27.21 -1.45 13.23
N SER A 193 27.52 -1.54 11.93
CA SER A 193 28.45 -0.65 11.25
C SER A 193 27.89 0.77 11.07
N GLY A 194 28.72 1.79 11.29
CA GLY A 194 28.38 3.19 11.07
C GLY A 194 27.21 3.66 11.94
N HIS A 195 26.00 3.77 11.38
CA HIS A 195 24.76 3.82 12.16
C HIS A 195 23.99 2.50 12.00
N PRO A 196 23.65 1.79 13.10
CA PRO A 196 23.06 0.46 13.01
C PRO A 196 21.80 0.36 12.16
N GLN A 197 21.74 -0.71 11.38
CA GLN A 197 20.70 -0.91 10.36
C GLN A 197 20.31 -2.39 10.23
N VAL A 198 19.05 -2.66 9.87
CA VAL A 198 18.58 -4.02 9.59
C VAL A 198 18.93 -4.41 8.15
N VAL A 199 19.56 -5.58 7.97
CA VAL A 199 20.06 -6.08 6.69
C VAL A 199 19.71 -7.56 6.51
N LEU A 200 19.19 -7.91 5.33
CA LEU A 200 18.99 -9.28 4.87
C LEU A 200 20.12 -9.66 3.93
N TYR A 201 20.82 -10.74 4.26
CA TYR A 201 21.91 -11.30 3.47
C TYR A 201 21.44 -12.60 2.82
N LYS A 202 21.77 -12.80 1.54
CA LYS A 202 21.53 -14.03 0.78
C LYS A 202 22.85 -14.52 0.19
N ASN A 203 23.23 -15.76 0.48
CA ASN A 203 24.58 -16.30 0.20
C ASN A 203 25.72 -15.42 0.77
N GLY A 204 25.48 -14.74 1.90
CA GLY A 204 26.45 -13.83 2.55
C GLY A 204 26.58 -12.43 1.95
N ALA A 205 25.96 -12.13 0.80
CA ALA A 205 25.88 -10.79 0.24
C ALA A 205 24.58 -10.08 0.69
N PRO A 206 24.58 -8.75 0.93
CA PRO A 206 23.34 -8.02 1.19
C PRO A 206 22.39 -8.11 -0.02
N SER A 207 21.13 -8.50 0.22
CA SER A 207 20.08 -8.59 -0.80
C SER A 207 18.95 -7.60 -0.57
N TRP A 208 18.61 -7.32 0.69
CA TRP A 208 17.68 -6.26 1.08
C TRP A 208 18.19 -5.54 2.33
N ARG A 209 17.77 -4.28 2.51
CA ARG A 209 18.16 -3.43 3.62
C ARG A 209 16.94 -2.70 4.21
N GLY A 210 16.53 -3.09 5.41
CA GLY A 210 15.56 -2.35 6.22
C GLY A 210 16.11 -1.02 6.75
N GLY A 211 17.43 -0.84 6.77
CA GLY A 211 18.06 0.45 7.03
C GLY A 211 18.02 0.86 8.51
N PRO A 212 18.38 2.12 8.82
CA PRO A 212 18.46 2.61 10.19
C PRO A 212 17.08 2.83 10.83
N TRP A 213 17.07 2.91 12.16
CA TRP A 213 15.89 3.29 12.93
C TRP A 213 15.69 4.81 12.94
N THR A 214 14.54 5.27 12.44
CA THR A 214 14.22 6.69 12.20
C THR A 214 13.57 7.42 13.38
N GLY A 215 13.56 6.78 14.56
CA GLY A 215 12.82 7.22 15.74
C GLY A 215 11.39 6.65 15.84
N SER A 216 10.78 6.30 14.69
CA SER A 216 9.38 5.85 14.56
C SER A 216 9.19 4.56 13.75
N GLY A 217 10.28 3.96 13.25
CA GLY A 217 10.25 2.80 12.36
C GLY A 217 11.59 2.64 11.63
N LEU A 218 11.76 1.55 10.87
CA LEU A 218 12.92 1.34 10.00
C LEU A 218 12.79 2.14 8.71
N SER A 219 13.88 2.77 8.24
CA SER A 219 13.89 3.65 7.05
C SER A 219 13.45 2.93 5.76
N GLY A 220 13.70 1.62 5.69
CA GLY A 220 13.32 0.71 4.60
C GLY A 220 11.99 -0.02 4.78
N VAL A 221 11.25 0.21 5.88
CA VAL A 221 9.92 -0.41 6.14
C VAL A 221 8.93 0.67 6.60
N PRO A 222 8.42 1.52 5.68
CA PRO A 222 7.53 2.62 6.03
C PRO A 222 6.24 2.19 6.76
N GLU A 223 5.77 0.96 6.52
CA GLU A 223 4.61 0.32 7.15
C GLU A 223 4.76 0.23 8.68
N MET A 224 5.99 0.13 9.19
CA MET A 224 6.26 0.09 10.63
C MET A 224 5.96 1.40 11.37
N ARG A 225 5.73 2.51 10.65
CA ARG A 225 5.36 3.80 11.26
C ARG A 225 3.91 3.85 11.75
N SER A 226 3.11 2.82 11.46
CA SER A 226 1.73 2.68 11.92
C SER A 226 1.66 1.90 13.23
N ASN A 227 1.47 2.60 14.36
CA ASN A 227 1.34 2.03 15.71
C ASN A 227 -0.04 1.36 15.93
N PHE A 228 -0.49 0.52 14.99
CA PHE A 228 -1.83 -0.07 15.02
C PHE A 228 -1.92 -1.34 15.89
N ILE A 229 -0.99 -2.29 15.69
CA ILE A 229 -0.97 -3.59 16.39
C ILE A 229 0.31 -3.79 17.20
N PHE A 230 1.43 -3.24 16.73
CA PHE A 230 2.77 -3.54 17.23
C PHE A 230 3.36 -2.39 18.04
N ASN A 231 4.02 -2.72 19.15
CA ASN A 231 4.89 -1.82 19.89
C ASN A 231 6.35 -2.21 19.58
N VAL A 232 6.97 -1.56 18.60
CA VAL A 232 8.35 -1.85 18.18
C VAL A 232 9.31 -0.94 18.95
N SER A 233 10.39 -1.51 19.49
CA SER A 233 11.48 -0.75 20.07
C SER A 233 12.83 -1.15 19.48
N PHE A 234 13.66 -0.13 19.24
CA PHE A 234 15.05 -0.27 18.84
C PHE A 234 15.92 0.28 19.97
N VAL A 235 16.88 -0.52 20.42
CA VAL A 235 17.78 -0.22 21.53
C VAL A 235 19.19 -0.25 21.00
N ASP A 236 19.92 0.86 21.12
CA ASP A 236 21.36 0.92 20.91
C ASP A 236 21.99 1.63 22.11
N ASN A 237 22.77 0.88 22.89
CA ASN A 237 23.51 1.40 24.04
C ASN A 237 24.83 0.61 24.23
N GLN A 238 25.54 0.85 25.33
CA GLN A 238 26.83 0.23 25.63
C GLN A 238 26.75 -1.28 25.92
N ASP A 239 25.59 -1.78 26.34
CA ASP A 239 25.37 -3.16 26.77
C ASP A 239 24.79 -4.04 25.65
N GLU A 240 23.83 -3.51 24.87
CA GLU A 240 23.14 -4.23 23.82
C GLU A 240 22.74 -3.31 22.64
N LEU A 241 22.67 -3.92 21.46
CA LEU A 241 22.12 -3.36 20.23
C LEU A 241 21.08 -4.34 19.67
N PHE A 242 19.79 -4.03 19.72
CA PHE A 242 18.74 -4.92 19.20
C PHE A 242 17.47 -4.19 18.79
N ILE A 243 16.69 -4.85 17.91
CA ILE A 243 15.28 -4.55 17.69
C ILE A 243 14.41 -5.64 18.35
N THR A 244 13.26 -5.23 18.89
CA THR A 244 12.21 -6.13 19.40
C THR A 244 10.82 -5.57 19.11
N TYR A 245 9.78 -6.39 19.19
CA TYR A 245 8.40 -5.94 19.08
C TYR A 245 7.49 -6.66 20.08
N GLY A 246 6.59 -5.92 20.72
CA GLY A 246 5.41 -6.45 21.40
C GLY A 246 4.16 -6.32 20.54
N ILE A 247 3.05 -6.87 21.02
CA ILE A 247 1.71 -6.73 20.44
C ILE A 247 0.81 -6.06 21.49
N HIS A 248 -0.05 -5.12 21.10
CA HIS A 248 -0.92 -4.39 22.03
C HIS A 248 -2.07 -5.21 22.64
N ASN A 249 -2.53 -6.25 21.93
CA ASN A 249 -3.50 -7.23 22.41
C ASN A 249 -2.84 -8.62 22.39
N ASP A 250 -2.71 -9.25 23.55
CA ASP A 250 -2.03 -10.55 23.71
C ASP A 250 -2.84 -11.74 23.18
N SER A 251 -4.09 -11.53 22.75
CA SER A 251 -4.87 -12.54 22.02
C SER A 251 -4.46 -12.69 20.55
N ILE A 252 -3.77 -11.70 19.96
CA ILE A 252 -3.41 -11.70 18.53
C ILE A 252 -2.06 -12.39 18.34
N PHE A 253 -2.02 -13.51 17.63
CA PHE A 253 -0.75 -14.11 17.20
C PHE A 253 -0.18 -13.37 15.99
N SER A 254 1.11 -13.03 16.05
CA SER A 254 1.87 -12.48 14.92
C SER A 254 3.32 -12.93 14.97
N ARG A 255 3.91 -13.12 13.78
CA ARG A 255 5.30 -13.54 13.57
C ARG A 255 5.94 -12.71 12.46
N MET A 256 7.26 -12.54 12.51
CA MET A 256 8.09 -12.21 11.36
C MET A 256 8.93 -13.44 11.00
N VAL A 257 9.06 -13.76 9.72
CA VAL A 257 9.66 -15.02 9.22
C VAL A 257 10.55 -14.72 8.01
N ILE A 258 11.71 -15.38 7.88
CA ILE A 258 12.36 -15.56 6.57
C ILE A 258 11.92 -16.89 5.98
N ASP A 259 11.34 -16.89 4.79
CA ASP A 259 11.05 -18.12 4.03
C ASP A 259 12.35 -18.73 3.45
N GLU A 260 12.24 -19.91 2.83
CA GLU A 260 13.36 -20.55 2.13
C GLU A 260 13.81 -19.79 0.86
N SER A 261 12.94 -18.98 0.25
CA SER A 261 13.30 -18.16 -0.92
C SER A 261 14.18 -16.97 -0.55
N GLY A 262 14.16 -16.50 0.70
CA GLY A 262 14.90 -15.34 1.18
C GLY A 262 14.11 -14.03 1.12
N VAL A 263 12.81 -14.08 1.41
CA VAL A 263 11.89 -12.96 1.64
C VAL A 263 11.50 -12.93 3.11
N VAL A 264 11.44 -11.73 3.69
CA VAL A 264 10.97 -11.51 5.05
C VAL A 264 9.47 -11.20 5.02
N HIS A 265 8.66 -12.05 5.65
CA HIS A 265 7.22 -11.86 5.79
C HIS A 265 6.89 -11.46 7.22
N ARG A 266 5.95 -10.53 7.41
CA ARG A 266 5.25 -10.32 8.68
C ARG A 266 3.79 -10.69 8.52
N SER A 267 3.28 -11.56 9.40
CA SER A 267 1.90 -12.06 9.33
C SER A 267 1.19 -11.96 10.66
N THR A 268 -0.13 -11.79 10.62
CA THR A 268 -1.05 -11.88 11.76
C THR A 268 -2.02 -13.03 11.56
N TRP A 269 -2.34 -13.78 12.61
CA TRP A 269 -3.34 -14.84 12.56
C TRP A 269 -4.75 -14.22 12.59
N HIS A 270 -5.66 -14.72 11.75
CA HIS A 270 -7.05 -14.26 11.70
C HIS A 270 -8.02 -15.36 12.12
N ASP A 271 -8.47 -15.33 13.38
CA ASP A 271 -9.26 -16.41 14.00
C ASP A 271 -10.55 -16.77 13.26
N GLN A 272 -11.28 -15.80 12.68
CA GLN A 272 -12.52 -16.11 11.97
C GLN A 272 -12.27 -16.74 10.60
N GLY A 273 -11.15 -16.41 9.94
CA GLY A 273 -10.77 -16.94 8.64
C GLY A 273 -9.85 -18.16 8.68
N GLN A 274 -9.32 -18.51 9.86
CA GLN A 274 -8.40 -19.63 10.09
C GLN A 274 -7.19 -19.64 9.14
N HIS A 275 -6.59 -18.47 8.91
CA HIS A 275 -5.37 -18.32 8.10
C HIS A 275 -4.44 -17.21 8.60
N TRP A 276 -3.18 -17.27 8.16
CA TRP A 276 -2.21 -16.19 8.30
C TRP A 276 -2.48 -15.10 7.24
N VAL A 277 -2.73 -13.87 7.69
CA VAL A 277 -2.82 -12.68 6.83
C VAL A 277 -1.44 -12.03 6.77
N GLU A 278 -0.92 -11.76 5.57
CA GLU A 278 0.29 -10.94 5.42
C GLU A 278 0.00 -9.48 5.74
N PHE A 279 0.88 -8.87 6.53
CA PHE A 279 0.84 -7.46 6.91
C PHE A 279 1.89 -6.64 6.14
N TRP A 280 3.08 -7.22 5.89
CA TRP A 280 4.02 -6.77 4.86
C TRP A 280 5.02 -7.87 4.50
N SER A 281 5.65 -7.75 3.33
CA SER A 281 6.77 -8.57 2.85
C SER A 281 7.91 -7.69 2.32
N ALA A 282 9.16 -8.17 2.42
CA ALA A 282 10.35 -7.46 1.94
C ALA A 282 11.48 -8.42 1.51
N PRO A 283 12.17 -8.19 0.37
CA PRO A 283 11.96 -7.11 -0.61
C PRO A 283 10.60 -7.23 -1.34
N ARG A 284 9.98 -6.08 -1.64
CA ARG A 284 8.61 -5.98 -2.19
C ARG A 284 8.58 -5.62 -3.68
N ASP A 285 9.55 -4.83 -4.13
CA ASP A 285 9.71 -4.37 -5.51
C ASP A 285 11.20 -4.24 -5.89
N LEU A 286 11.49 -3.97 -7.17
CA LEU A 286 12.87 -3.83 -7.67
C LEU A 286 13.67 -2.70 -7.00
N CYS A 287 13.02 -1.73 -6.33
CA CYS A 287 13.70 -0.67 -5.60
C CYS A 287 14.07 -1.07 -4.16
N ASP A 288 13.64 -2.25 -3.69
CA ASP A 288 14.11 -2.87 -2.45
C ASP A 288 15.36 -3.73 -2.64
N ASP A 289 15.61 -4.23 -3.85
CA ASP A 289 16.83 -4.98 -4.19
C ASP A 289 18.07 -4.10 -3.93
N TYR A 290 18.95 -4.60 -3.07
CA TYR A 290 20.06 -3.82 -2.55
C TYR A 290 20.94 -3.27 -3.69
N LYS A 291 21.07 -1.94 -3.75
CA LYS A 291 21.86 -1.21 -4.78
C LYS A 291 21.32 -1.30 -6.22
N GLN A 292 20.01 -1.53 -6.46
CA GLN A 292 19.40 -1.54 -7.82
C GLN A 292 19.92 -0.42 -8.76
N CYS A 293 19.97 0.83 -8.27
CA CYS A 293 20.40 1.99 -9.06
C CYS A 293 21.87 2.41 -8.89
N GLY A 294 22.72 1.48 -8.44
CA GLY A 294 24.16 1.71 -8.33
C GLY A 294 24.56 2.75 -7.28
N ALA A 295 25.69 3.42 -7.53
CA ALA A 295 26.23 4.48 -6.67
C ALA A 295 25.69 5.85 -7.09
N ASN A 296 25.26 6.70 -6.15
CA ASN A 296 24.67 8.03 -6.35
C ASN A 296 23.41 8.06 -7.25
N GLY A 297 22.82 6.90 -7.50
CA GLY A 297 21.48 6.75 -8.06
C GLY A 297 20.42 6.67 -6.95
N ASN A 298 19.18 6.83 -7.37
CA ASN A 298 17.98 6.74 -6.54
C ASN A 298 16.89 6.01 -7.32
N CYS A 299 16.28 5.00 -6.71
CA CYS A 299 15.20 4.22 -7.30
C CYS A 299 13.83 4.81 -6.97
N ASP A 300 12.97 5.04 -7.98
CA ASP A 300 11.61 5.54 -7.80
C ASP A 300 10.62 4.65 -8.59
N PRO A 301 9.83 3.79 -7.91
CA PRO A 301 8.90 2.88 -8.58
C PRO A 301 7.67 3.61 -9.16
N SER A 302 7.47 4.90 -8.84
CA SER A 302 6.32 5.68 -9.35
C SER A 302 6.47 6.11 -10.82
N THR A 303 7.66 5.93 -11.40
CA THR A 303 7.99 6.37 -12.77
C THR A 303 7.48 5.43 -13.87
N THR A 304 6.19 5.09 -13.84
CA THR A 304 5.54 4.17 -14.79
C THR A 304 5.90 4.50 -16.25
N ASN A 305 6.26 3.48 -17.03
CA ASN A 305 6.77 3.52 -18.41
C ASN A 305 8.17 4.12 -18.61
N LYS A 306 8.80 4.73 -17.60
CA LYS A 306 10.20 5.17 -17.65
C LYS A 306 11.14 4.10 -17.04
N PHE A 307 12.42 4.43 -16.95
CA PHE A 307 13.41 3.69 -16.17
C PHE A 307 13.34 4.18 -14.71
N GLU A 308 13.31 3.26 -13.75
CA GLU A 308 13.10 3.52 -12.32
C GLU A 308 14.30 4.21 -11.65
N CYS A 309 15.49 4.12 -12.25
CA CYS A 309 16.68 4.77 -11.73
C CYS A 309 16.80 6.23 -12.18
N THR A 310 17.09 7.09 -11.21
CA THR A 310 17.36 8.52 -11.36
C THR A 310 18.70 8.86 -10.72
N CYS A 311 19.46 9.81 -11.28
CA CYS A 311 20.66 10.31 -10.59
C CYS A 311 20.28 11.35 -9.53
N LEU A 312 20.98 11.33 -8.39
CA LEU A 312 20.81 12.34 -7.35
C LEU A 312 21.18 13.75 -7.85
N PRO A 313 20.67 14.83 -7.23
CA PRO A 313 20.99 16.20 -7.62
C PRO A 313 22.50 16.45 -7.69
N GLY A 314 22.98 17.01 -8.80
CA GLY A 314 24.40 17.26 -9.07
C GLY A 314 25.17 16.09 -9.70
N PHE A 315 24.51 14.96 -9.97
CA PHE A 315 25.10 13.77 -10.60
C PHE A 315 24.52 13.51 -12.00
N GLU A 316 25.24 12.74 -12.81
CA GLU A 316 24.91 12.32 -14.18
C GLU A 316 25.27 10.83 -14.39
N PRO A 317 24.59 10.08 -15.28
CA PRO A 317 24.84 8.64 -15.46
C PRO A 317 26.29 8.33 -15.83
N LYS A 318 26.90 7.36 -15.15
CA LYS A 318 28.29 6.95 -15.41
C LYS A 318 28.49 6.42 -16.83
N SER A 319 27.47 5.76 -17.37
CA SER A 319 27.39 5.32 -18.77
C SER A 319 26.02 5.70 -19.35
N PRO A 320 25.94 6.74 -20.21
CA PRO A 320 24.71 7.12 -20.87
C PRO A 320 24.12 6.02 -21.77
N ARG A 321 24.97 5.12 -22.29
CA ARG A 321 24.55 3.96 -23.09
C ARG A 321 23.76 2.97 -22.24
N ASP A 322 24.32 2.58 -21.10
CA ASP A 322 23.75 1.51 -20.28
C ASP A 322 22.49 2.03 -19.58
N TRP A 323 22.49 3.30 -19.16
CA TRP A 323 21.31 4.00 -18.64
C TRP A 323 20.17 4.12 -19.67
N PHE A 324 20.49 4.28 -20.96
CA PHE A 324 19.49 4.24 -22.04
C PHE A 324 18.93 2.82 -22.27
N LEU A 325 19.75 1.79 -22.05
CA LEU A 325 19.36 0.38 -22.07
C LEU A 325 18.65 -0.09 -20.78
N ARG A 326 18.40 0.81 -19.82
CA ARG A 326 17.80 0.55 -18.49
C ARG A 326 18.70 -0.28 -17.54
N ASP A 327 20.01 -0.17 -17.68
CA ASP A 327 20.98 -0.65 -16.68
C ASP A 327 21.48 0.52 -15.82
N GLY A 328 21.19 0.46 -14.53
CA GLY A 328 21.56 1.44 -13.51
C GLY A 328 22.71 0.99 -12.61
N SER A 329 23.21 -0.24 -12.77
CA SER A 329 24.19 -0.87 -11.88
C SER A 329 25.51 -0.09 -11.80
N GLY A 330 25.88 0.57 -12.90
CA GLY A 330 27.04 1.46 -13.00
C GLY A 330 26.92 2.76 -12.19
N GLY A 331 25.70 3.16 -11.81
CA GLY A 331 25.41 4.37 -11.05
C GLY A 331 25.68 5.69 -11.77
N CYS A 332 25.85 6.75 -10.99
CA CYS A 332 26.04 8.13 -11.41
C CYS A 332 27.34 8.72 -10.84
N LEU A 333 27.99 9.57 -11.63
CA LEU A 333 29.15 10.38 -11.21
C LEU A 333 28.71 11.83 -10.97
N ARG A 334 29.48 12.60 -10.19
CA ARG A 334 29.27 14.07 -10.13
C ARG A 334 29.50 14.65 -11.53
N LYS A 335 28.68 15.63 -11.93
CA LYS A 335 28.84 16.36 -13.19
C LYS A 335 30.26 16.88 -13.36
N LYS A 336 30.81 16.85 -14.57
CA LYS A 336 32.14 17.43 -14.84
C LYS A 336 32.12 18.96 -14.74
N GLY A 337 33.24 19.53 -14.31
CA GLY A 337 33.48 20.99 -14.31
C GLY A 337 32.81 21.79 -13.19
N VAL A 338 32.01 21.18 -12.31
CA VAL A 338 31.42 21.87 -11.15
C VAL A 338 32.28 21.70 -9.90
N SER A 339 32.43 22.77 -9.11
CA SER A 339 32.95 22.69 -7.75
C SER A 339 31.80 22.59 -6.75
N THR A 340 32.01 21.79 -5.70
CA THR A 340 31.09 21.72 -4.54
C THR A 340 31.77 22.11 -3.24
N CYS A 341 32.92 22.81 -3.28
CA CYS A 341 33.52 23.43 -2.09
C CYS A 341 33.96 24.88 -2.35
N GLY A 342 33.74 25.76 -1.37
CA GLY A 342 34.25 27.14 -1.36
C GLY A 342 33.76 28.04 -2.50
N SER A 343 32.64 27.71 -3.14
CA SER A 343 32.21 28.30 -4.42
C SER A 343 30.72 28.66 -4.47
N GLY A 344 30.07 28.77 -3.30
CA GLY A 344 28.64 29.04 -3.19
C GLY A 344 27.78 27.79 -3.33
N GLU A 345 28.37 26.63 -3.05
CA GLU A 345 27.68 25.34 -2.96
C GLU A 345 26.54 25.36 -1.92
N GLY A 346 25.71 24.33 -1.98
CA GLY A 346 24.70 24.12 -0.95
C GLY A 346 24.15 22.71 -0.98
N PHE A 347 22.93 22.56 -0.49
CA PHE A 347 22.27 21.26 -0.38
C PHE A 347 20.88 21.31 -1.02
N VAL A 348 20.58 20.33 -1.86
CA VAL A 348 19.21 20.05 -2.30
C VAL A 348 18.59 19.09 -1.30
N LYS A 349 17.49 19.55 -0.68
CA LYS A 349 16.62 18.73 0.14
C LYS A 349 15.77 17.83 -0.75
N LEU A 350 15.98 16.53 -0.64
CA LEU A 350 15.07 15.49 -1.09
C LEU A 350 14.16 15.08 0.06
N THR A 351 12.92 14.74 -0.26
CA THR A 351 11.91 14.25 0.70
C THR A 351 11.46 12.86 0.30
N HIS A 352 10.87 12.13 1.24
CA HIS A 352 10.37 10.77 1.06
C HIS A 352 11.43 9.71 0.71
N MET A 353 12.64 9.87 1.24
CA MET A 353 13.78 8.99 0.96
C MET A 353 13.88 7.84 1.96
N LYS A 354 14.12 6.62 1.48
CA LYS A 354 14.96 5.65 2.20
C LYS A 354 16.36 6.25 2.21
N VAL A 355 16.91 6.57 3.38
CA VAL A 355 18.25 7.19 3.44
C VAL A 355 19.30 6.16 3.00
N PRO A 356 20.43 6.59 2.39
CA PRO A 356 21.46 5.66 1.89
C PRO A 356 22.02 4.71 2.96
N ASP A 357 22.79 3.70 2.52
CA ASP A 357 23.48 2.75 3.39
C ASP A 357 24.27 3.46 4.50
N THR A 358 23.98 3.13 5.76
CA THR A 358 24.57 3.79 6.92
C THR A 358 25.82 3.12 7.46
N SER A 359 26.26 1.99 6.90
CA SER A 359 27.49 1.27 7.31
C SER A 359 28.76 2.12 7.27
N LYS A 360 28.76 3.17 6.42
CA LYS A 360 29.84 4.15 6.25
C LYS A 360 29.43 5.59 6.63
N ALA A 361 28.24 5.78 7.20
CA ALA A 361 27.79 7.08 7.68
C ALA A 361 28.46 7.42 9.02
N ARG A 362 28.84 8.69 9.20
CA ARG A 362 29.32 9.21 10.48
C ARG A 362 28.13 9.73 11.28
N VAL A 363 28.01 9.24 12.52
CA VAL A 363 26.95 9.60 13.46
C VAL A 363 27.45 10.67 14.44
N GLN A 364 26.63 11.69 14.71
CA GLN A 364 26.81 12.66 15.79
C GLN A 364 25.46 12.99 16.44
N MET A 365 25.11 12.30 17.54
CA MET A 365 23.79 12.42 18.19
C MET A 365 23.57 13.76 18.94
N ASN A 366 24.63 14.53 19.15
CA ASN A 366 24.62 15.83 19.82
C ASN A 366 24.35 17.03 18.88
N LEU A 367 24.32 16.81 17.55
CA LEU A 367 24.05 17.88 16.57
C LEU A 367 22.55 17.95 16.22
N SER A 368 22.06 19.18 16.04
CA SER A 368 20.79 19.45 15.35
C SER A 368 20.96 19.37 13.83
N LEU A 369 19.84 19.40 13.07
CA LEU A 369 19.89 19.38 11.60
C LEU A 369 20.70 20.56 11.01
N GLU A 370 20.65 21.76 11.59
CA GLU A 370 21.49 22.88 11.15
C GLU A 370 22.96 22.70 11.58
N GLY A 371 23.23 22.14 12.77
CA GLY A 371 24.60 21.75 13.15
C GLY A 371 25.19 20.74 12.18
N CYS A 372 24.39 19.77 11.75
CA CYS A 372 24.71 18.77 10.74
C CYS A 372 25.01 19.42 9.37
N ARG A 373 24.20 20.41 8.97
CA ARG A 373 24.40 21.20 7.76
C ARG A 373 25.72 21.96 7.78
N GLN A 374 26.04 22.66 8.87
CA GLN A 374 27.26 23.44 9.00
C GLN A 374 28.51 22.55 9.03
N GLU A 375 28.47 21.42 9.74
CA GLU A 375 29.60 20.48 9.80
C GLU A 375 29.84 19.78 8.45
N CYS A 376 28.77 19.40 7.75
CA CYS A 376 28.87 18.85 6.41
C CYS A 376 29.38 19.90 5.41
N LEU A 377 28.92 21.16 5.47
CA LEU A 377 29.41 22.25 4.62
C LEU A 377 30.91 22.50 4.83
N ARG A 378 31.35 22.56 6.09
CA ARG A 378 32.75 22.79 6.51
C ARG A 378 33.73 21.76 5.95
N ASN A 379 33.30 20.51 5.78
CA ASN A 379 34.14 19.44 5.24
C ASN A 379 33.84 19.19 3.75
N CYS A 380 34.75 19.61 2.85
CA CYS A 380 34.57 19.47 1.40
C CYS A 380 34.21 18.04 0.92
N SER A 381 34.63 17.00 1.63
CA SER A 381 34.36 15.61 1.28
C SER A 381 32.94 15.16 1.60
N CYS A 382 32.18 15.91 2.40
CA CYS A 382 30.81 15.53 2.78
C CYS A 382 29.87 15.57 1.57
N THR A 383 29.22 14.45 1.26
CA THR A 383 28.38 14.28 0.06
C THR A 383 26.88 14.46 0.33
N ALA A 384 26.40 14.07 1.51
CA ALA A 384 25.04 14.35 1.98
C ALA A 384 24.95 14.29 3.52
N TYR A 385 23.86 14.80 4.07
CA TYR A 385 23.50 14.65 5.48
C TYR A 385 21.99 14.47 5.72
N THR A 386 21.62 14.00 6.92
CA THR A 386 20.24 14.00 7.44
C THR A 386 20.23 13.91 8.98
N SER A 387 19.06 13.98 9.61
CA SER A 387 18.88 13.66 11.04
C SER A 387 18.87 12.15 11.27
N ALA A 388 19.41 11.71 12.42
CA ALA A 388 19.37 10.30 12.79
C ALA A 388 17.95 9.87 13.22
N ASP A 389 17.29 10.70 14.02
CA ASP A 389 15.94 10.50 14.54
C ASP A 389 15.03 11.65 14.07
N GLU A 390 13.86 11.35 13.52
CA GLU A 390 12.94 12.36 12.96
C GLU A 390 11.98 12.96 14.00
N ARG A 391 12.02 12.52 15.26
CA ARG A 391 11.08 12.98 16.29
C ARG A 391 11.36 14.43 16.69
N GLY A 392 10.29 15.20 16.91
CA GLY A 392 10.38 16.60 17.31
C GLY A 392 10.89 17.49 16.17
N ALA A 393 12.09 18.05 16.33
CA ALA A 393 12.73 18.94 15.36
C ALA A 393 13.88 18.26 14.58
N GLY A 394 13.99 16.93 14.67
CA GLY A 394 15.14 16.16 14.20
C GLY A 394 16.27 16.14 15.24
N ILE A 395 16.66 14.94 15.67
CA ILE A 395 17.70 14.73 16.70
C ILE A 395 18.85 13.92 16.11
N GLY A 396 20.08 14.36 16.38
CA GLY A 396 21.29 13.76 15.87
C GLY A 396 21.49 14.00 14.37
N CYS A 397 22.66 13.58 13.91
CA CYS A 397 23.19 13.87 12.57
C CYS A 397 23.84 12.62 11.97
N LEU A 398 23.49 12.33 10.72
CA LEU A 398 24.14 11.32 9.86
C LEU A 398 24.79 12.05 8.68
N MET A 399 26.06 11.78 8.42
CA MET A 399 26.82 12.37 7.29
C MET A 399 27.55 11.29 6.48
N TRP A 400 27.54 11.45 5.15
CA TRP A 400 28.28 10.60 4.22
C TRP A 400 29.45 11.39 3.61
N TYR A 401 30.58 10.72 3.34
CA TYR A 401 31.81 11.31 2.77
C TYR A 401 32.24 10.65 1.45
N GLY A 402 31.30 10.03 0.75
CA GLY A 402 31.56 9.27 -0.47
C GLY A 402 30.26 8.90 -1.19
N ASP A 403 30.30 7.83 -1.98
CA ASP A 403 29.15 7.37 -2.75
C ASP A 403 27.92 7.07 -1.88
N LEU A 404 26.78 7.58 -2.32
CA LEU A 404 25.47 7.36 -1.70
C LEU A 404 24.86 6.11 -2.35
N VAL A 405 24.71 5.03 -1.59
CA VAL A 405 24.30 3.71 -2.09
C VAL A 405 22.98 3.31 -1.46
N ASP A 406 22.13 2.57 -2.19
CA ASP A 406 20.86 2.02 -1.69
C ASP A 406 19.84 3.08 -1.22
N GLY A 407 19.72 4.17 -1.99
CA GLY A 407 18.64 5.15 -1.84
C GLY A 407 17.45 4.82 -2.75
N ARG A 408 16.23 4.94 -2.20
CA ARG A 408 14.97 4.93 -2.97
C ARG A 408 14.05 6.04 -2.50
N THR A 409 13.12 6.44 -3.36
CA THR A 409 12.00 7.32 -3.02
C THR A 409 10.73 6.52 -2.77
N TYR A 410 9.94 6.95 -1.80
CA TYR A 410 8.57 6.47 -1.53
C TYR A 410 7.54 7.52 -1.97
N SER A 411 6.30 7.09 -2.22
CA SER A 411 5.23 7.99 -2.66
C SER A 411 4.65 8.90 -1.56
N ALA A 412 4.76 8.49 -0.29
CA ALA A 412 4.14 9.18 0.85
C ALA A 412 4.86 9.04 2.21
N ALA A 413 5.92 8.23 2.30
CA ALA A 413 6.63 7.89 3.55
C ALA A 413 8.15 8.15 3.41
N GLY A 414 8.99 7.68 4.33
CA GLY A 414 10.44 7.92 4.31
C GLY A 414 10.86 9.26 4.93
N GLN A 415 12.13 9.63 4.71
CA GLN A 415 12.84 10.69 5.41
C GLN A 415 13.26 11.86 4.51
N GLU A 416 13.88 12.89 5.10
CA GLU A 416 14.60 13.93 4.36
C GLU A 416 16.06 13.51 4.08
N LEU A 417 16.62 13.92 2.94
CA LEU A 417 18.06 13.76 2.63
C LEU A 417 18.59 15.04 1.98
N HIS A 418 19.67 15.60 2.51
CA HIS A 418 20.25 16.85 2.04
C HIS A 418 21.54 16.56 1.26
N VAL A 419 21.46 16.55 -0.07
CA VAL A 419 22.57 16.18 -0.98
C VAL A 419 23.37 17.41 -1.39
N ARG A 420 24.71 17.36 -1.27
CA ARG A 420 25.61 18.50 -1.57
C ARG A 420 25.76 18.71 -3.08
N VAL A 421 25.42 19.91 -3.53
CA VAL A 421 25.44 20.33 -4.94
C VAL A 421 26.20 21.64 -5.14
N ASP A 422 26.60 21.89 -6.39
CA ASP A 422 27.19 23.14 -6.86
C ASP A 422 26.18 24.30 -6.89
N ASN A 423 26.69 25.52 -7.08
CA ASN A 423 25.86 26.74 -7.07
C ASN A 423 24.84 26.82 -8.23
N ILE A 424 25.09 26.17 -9.37
CA ILE A 424 24.23 26.20 -10.56
C ILE A 424 23.04 25.26 -10.32
N THR A 425 23.31 24.01 -9.93
CA THR A 425 22.28 23.04 -9.53
C THR A 425 21.45 23.59 -8.36
N LEU A 426 22.06 24.23 -7.37
CA LEU A 426 21.33 24.88 -6.27
C LEU A 426 20.39 25.98 -6.80
N ALA A 427 20.86 26.81 -7.73
CA ALA A 427 20.05 27.85 -8.35
C ALA A 427 18.88 27.27 -9.17
N GLU A 428 19.08 26.20 -9.94
CA GLU A 428 18.02 25.50 -10.70
C GLU A 428 16.88 25.02 -9.79
N TYR A 429 17.21 24.33 -8.69
CA TYR A 429 16.20 23.84 -7.74
C TYR A 429 15.51 25.01 -7.02
N SER A 430 16.23 26.09 -6.71
CA SER A 430 15.62 27.31 -6.15
C SER A 430 14.65 28.00 -7.14
N LYS A 431 14.93 27.94 -8.46
CA LYS A 431 14.07 28.49 -9.51
C LYS A 431 12.78 27.68 -9.67
N LYS A 432 12.85 26.34 -9.63
CA LYS A 432 11.66 25.46 -9.63
C LYS A 432 10.74 25.74 -8.43
N SER A 433 11.29 26.09 -7.27
CA SER A 433 10.50 26.52 -6.10
C SER A 433 9.87 27.92 -6.25
N ARG A 434 10.47 28.81 -7.05
CA ARG A 434 10.07 30.23 -7.18
C ARG A 434 9.07 30.52 -8.31
N SER A 435 8.06 29.67 -8.51
CA SER A 435 6.96 29.88 -9.47
C SER A 435 5.95 30.96 -9.06
N LEU A 436 6.43 32.11 -8.56
CA LEU A 436 5.75 33.42 -8.45
C LEU A 436 6.69 34.39 -7.70
N SER A 437 7.42 35.24 -8.42
CA SER A 437 8.36 36.17 -7.79
C SER A 437 7.64 37.29 -7.02
N LYS A 438 8.26 37.82 -5.95
CA LYS A 438 7.68 38.89 -5.13
C LYS A 438 7.33 40.16 -5.93
N VAL A 439 8.05 40.42 -7.03
CA VAL A 439 7.87 41.60 -7.89
C VAL A 439 6.48 41.63 -8.53
N GLY A 440 5.97 40.48 -9.00
CA GLY A 440 4.64 40.40 -9.59
C GLY A 440 3.52 40.80 -8.63
N LYS A 441 3.66 40.46 -7.33
CA LYS A 441 2.68 40.82 -6.30
C LYS A 441 2.61 42.33 -6.05
N VAL A 442 3.72 43.05 -6.20
CA VAL A 442 3.75 44.52 -6.06
C VAL A 442 3.10 45.20 -7.27
N ALA A 443 3.42 44.76 -8.49
CA ALA A 443 2.82 45.29 -9.72
C ALA A 443 1.29 45.08 -9.75
N ILE A 444 0.82 43.89 -9.37
CA ILE A 444 -0.62 43.58 -9.24
C ILE A 444 -1.27 44.48 -8.16
N SER A 445 -0.62 44.70 -7.02
CA SER A 445 -1.13 45.58 -5.97
C SER A 445 -1.35 47.02 -6.47
N LEU A 446 -0.38 47.62 -7.16
CA LEU A 446 -0.54 48.96 -7.74
C LEU A 446 -1.66 49.00 -8.80
N ALA A 447 -1.75 48.01 -9.68
CA ALA A 447 -2.81 47.93 -10.67
C ALA A 447 -4.20 47.84 -10.01
N CYS A 448 -4.34 47.02 -8.96
CA CYS A 448 -5.56 46.92 -8.17
C CYS A 448 -5.95 48.26 -7.52
N ILE A 449 -4.99 49.00 -6.94
CA ILE A 449 -5.24 50.31 -6.33
C ILE A 449 -5.79 51.32 -7.36
N VAL A 450 -5.19 51.39 -8.55
CA VAL A 450 -5.66 52.28 -9.63
C VAL A 450 -7.08 51.91 -10.08
N VAL A 451 -7.37 50.62 -10.26
CA VAL A 451 -8.73 50.15 -10.61
C VAL A 451 -9.74 50.47 -9.51
N LEU A 452 -9.37 50.29 -8.23
CA LEU A 452 -10.23 50.61 -7.09
C LEU A 452 -10.56 52.12 -7.04
N PHE A 453 -9.58 52.99 -7.32
CA PHE A 453 -9.79 54.43 -7.39
C PHE A 453 -10.76 54.81 -8.52
N LEU A 454 -10.59 54.23 -9.72
CA LEU A 454 -11.51 54.44 -10.85
C LEU A 454 -12.94 53.96 -10.54
N VAL A 455 -13.08 52.80 -9.89
CA VAL A 455 -14.39 52.28 -9.44
C VAL A 455 -15.04 53.19 -8.41
N ILE A 456 -14.27 53.75 -7.47
CA ILE A 456 -14.77 54.73 -6.48
C ILE A 456 -15.25 56.01 -7.18
N VAL A 457 -14.49 56.55 -8.14
CA VAL A 457 -14.89 57.74 -8.92
C VAL A 457 -16.20 57.48 -9.69
N VAL A 458 -16.31 56.35 -10.38
CA VAL A 458 -17.53 55.94 -11.10
C VAL A 458 -18.71 55.73 -10.15
N HIS A 459 -18.48 55.12 -8.98
CA HIS A 459 -19.52 54.90 -7.96
C HIS A 459 -20.01 56.22 -7.33
N CYS A 460 -19.11 57.19 -7.10
CA CYS A 460 -19.46 58.54 -6.65
C CYS A 460 -20.27 59.30 -7.72
N TRP A 461 -19.88 59.21 -9.00
CA TRP A 461 -20.66 59.74 -10.12
C TRP A 461 -22.06 59.11 -10.20
N ALA A 462 -22.14 57.78 -10.09
CA ALA A 462 -23.39 57.03 -10.09
C ALA A 462 -24.29 57.39 -8.88
N LYS A 463 -23.73 57.56 -7.68
CA LYS A 463 -24.47 58.06 -6.51
C LYS A 463 -24.96 59.49 -6.70
N LYS A 464 -24.16 60.39 -7.28
CA LYS A 464 -24.58 61.77 -7.61
C LYS A 464 -25.74 61.77 -8.62
N LYS A 465 -25.70 60.90 -9.64
CA LYS A 465 -26.77 60.74 -10.64
C LYS A 465 -28.02 60.02 -10.09
N ARG A 466 -27.89 59.14 -9.08
CA ARG A 466 -29.01 58.46 -8.41
C ARG A 466 -29.71 59.34 -7.36
N LYS A 467 -28.99 60.23 -6.66
CA LYS A 467 -29.61 61.19 -5.72
C LYS A 467 -30.61 62.15 -6.40
N ALA A 468 -30.48 62.40 -7.70
CA ALA A 468 -31.41 63.20 -8.48
C ALA A 468 -32.70 62.46 -8.93
N LYS A 469 -32.95 61.22 -8.47
CA LYS A 469 -34.12 60.41 -8.83
C LYS A 469 -34.72 59.61 -7.66
N ALA A 470 -34.56 60.09 -6.42
CA ALA A 470 -34.93 59.35 -5.21
C ALA A 470 -35.71 60.18 -4.18
N GLU A 471 -36.66 61.00 -4.62
CA GLU A 471 -37.63 61.70 -3.76
C GLU A 471 -39.08 61.29 -4.05
N GLN A 472 -39.37 59.99 -3.93
CA GLN A 472 -40.74 59.52 -3.69
C GLN A 472 -40.75 58.16 -2.98
N SER A 473 -41.83 57.88 -2.25
CA SER A 473 -42.07 56.67 -1.45
C SER A 473 -41.11 56.45 -0.25
N LYS A 474 -41.32 57.20 0.83
CA LYS A 474 -40.91 56.80 2.19
C LYS A 474 -42.08 56.06 2.87
N HIS A 475 -41.90 54.80 3.23
CA HIS A 475 -42.49 54.07 4.37
C HIS A 475 -42.19 52.56 4.18
N LEU A 476 -41.93 51.74 5.20
CA LEU A 476 -41.72 52.00 6.63
C LEU A 476 -40.60 51.08 7.14
N SER A 477 -39.66 51.62 7.89
CA SER A 477 -38.56 50.88 8.53
C SER A 477 -38.78 50.76 10.04
N SER A 478 -38.39 49.65 10.67
CA SER A 478 -37.67 49.68 11.96
C SER A 478 -37.09 48.32 12.38
N LEU A 479 -36.14 48.37 13.32
CA LEU A 479 -35.54 47.30 14.14
C LEU A 479 -34.74 46.22 13.38
N THR A 480 -33.38 46.12 13.40
CA THR A 480 -32.37 46.04 14.50
C THR A 480 -32.49 44.75 15.34
N THR A 481 -31.46 43.98 15.69
CA THR A 481 -29.98 44.04 15.52
C THR A 481 -29.40 42.59 15.72
N SER A 482 -28.12 42.21 15.65
CA SER A 482 -26.80 42.89 15.55
C SER A 482 -25.75 41.93 14.91
N PRO A 483 -24.53 42.39 14.55
CA PRO A 483 -23.52 41.53 13.91
C PRO A 483 -22.61 40.79 14.92
N THR A 484 -22.39 39.48 14.72
CA THR A 484 -21.45 38.67 15.53
C THR A 484 -20.24 38.21 14.72
N PHE A 485 -19.07 38.30 15.35
CA PHE A 485 -17.73 38.11 14.78
C PHE A 485 -17.45 36.64 14.40
N SER A 486 -17.47 36.29 13.11
CA SER A 486 -16.89 35.02 12.57
C SER A 486 -16.92 34.86 11.03
N GLN A 487 -17.84 35.50 10.30
CA GLN A 487 -18.09 35.19 8.87
C GLN A 487 -16.99 35.62 7.85
N VAL A 488 -15.91 36.28 8.26
CA VAL A 488 -14.97 36.91 7.31
C VAL A 488 -14.08 35.89 6.58
N SER A 489 -13.63 34.83 7.25
CA SER A 489 -12.57 33.95 6.73
C SER A 489 -12.95 33.11 5.50
N LEU A 490 -14.23 32.72 5.37
CA LEU A 490 -14.70 31.90 4.24
C LEU A 490 -15.04 32.71 2.98
N LYS A 491 -15.18 34.04 3.09
CA LYS A 491 -15.62 34.88 1.98
C LYS A 491 -14.48 35.20 0.99
N ASN A 492 -13.25 35.23 1.50
CA ASN A 492 -12.08 35.68 0.75
C ASN A 492 -11.50 34.60 -0.20
N GLU A 493 -11.70 33.31 0.08
CA GLU A 493 -11.22 32.22 -0.80
C GLU A 493 -12.12 31.97 -2.02
N PHE A 494 -13.38 32.42 -2.00
CA PHE A 494 -14.36 32.11 -3.05
C PHE A 494 -14.58 33.24 -4.08
N ASP A 495 -14.11 34.47 -3.82
CA ASP A 495 -14.48 35.64 -4.62
C ASP A 495 -13.86 35.66 -6.05
N GLU A 496 -12.74 34.95 -6.28
CA GLU A 496 -12.17 34.76 -7.63
C GLU A 496 -13.08 33.95 -8.58
N SER A 497 -14.08 33.22 -8.05
CA SER A 497 -14.92 32.31 -8.85
C SER A 497 -16.15 32.96 -9.51
N ARG A 498 -16.41 34.26 -9.28
CA ARG A 498 -17.68 34.96 -9.57
C ARG A 498 -18.02 35.23 -11.06
N ARG A 499 -17.86 34.24 -11.96
CA ARG A 499 -18.51 34.21 -13.28
C ARG A 499 -18.99 32.79 -13.65
N GLY A 500 -20.01 32.32 -12.93
CA GLY A 500 -20.77 31.11 -13.23
C GLY A 500 -21.57 30.61 -12.03
N SER A 501 -22.91 30.65 -12.13
CA SER A 501 -23.90 30.31 -11.10
C SER A 501 -23.92 31.21 -9.84
N GLU A 502 -25.10 31.68 -9.47
CA GLU A 502 -25.35 32.32 -8.16
C GLU A 502 -25.66 31.23 -7.12
N LEU A 503 -24.63 30.73 -6.42
CA LEU A 503 -24.82 29.87 -5.25
C LEU A 503 -25.39 30.72 -4.10
N LEU A 504 -26.58 30.37 -3.61
CA LEU A 504 -27.20 31.07 -2.49
C LEU A 504 -26.60 30.62 -1.15
N PHE A 505 -26.41 31.56 -0.24
CA PHE A 505 -26.04 31.30 1.15
C PHE A 505 -27.26 31.52 2.04
N PHE A 506 -27.66 30.49 2.77
CA PHE A 506 -28.76 30.54 3.73
C PHE A 506 -28.22 30.60 5.15
N ASP A 507 -28.90 31.35 6.02
CA ASP A 507 -28.64 31.37 7.46
C ASP A 507 -29.29 30.16 8.15
N LEU A 508 -28.76 29.78 9.32
CA LEU A 508 -29.25 28.61 10.06
C LEU A 508 -30.72 28.75 10.50
N ASN A 509 -31.19 29.97 10.77
CA ASN A 509 -32.55 30.21 11.25
C ASN A 509 -33.56 29.99 10.11
N THR A 510 -33.28 30.45 8.89
CA THR A 510 -34.09 30.15 7.70
C THR A 510 -34.17 28.64 7.43
N ILE A 511 -33.05 27.90 7.57
CA ILE A 511 -33.04 26.44 7.37
C ILE A 511 -33.76 25.69 8.48
N ALA A 512 -33.61 26.12 9.75
CA ALA A 512 -34.36 25.56 10.87
C ALA A 512 -35.87 25.81 10.71
N ALA A 513 -36.29 27.05 10.40
CA ALA A 513 -37.69 27.36 10.15
C ALA A 513 -38.28 26.58 8.95
N ALA A 514 -37.50 26.39 7.88
CA ALA A 514 -37.91 25.63 6.71
C ALA A 514 -38.07 24.11 6.97
N THR A 515 -37.49 23.57 8.06
CA THR A 515 -37.48 22.12 8.39
C THR A 515 -38.24 21.77 9.67
N ASP A 516 -38.95 22.73 10.27
CA ASP A 516 -39.49 22.65 11.63
C ASP A 516 -38.42 22.20 12.64
N ASN A 517 -37.33 22.97 12.73
CA ASN A 517 -36.17 22.70 13.59
C ASN A 517 -35.53 21.31 13.37
N PHE A 518 -35.50 20.84 12.12
CA PHE A 518 -35.07 19.49 11.74
C PHE A 518 -35.92 18.37 12.36
N ALA A 519 -37.23 18.58 12.47
CA ALA A 519 -38.17 17.59 13.00
C ALA A 519 -38.06 16.24 12.28
N ILE A 520 -38.24 15.15 13.04
CA ILE A 520 -38.08 13.77 12.55
C ILE A 520 -39.06 13.46 11.40
N HIS A 521 -40.26 14.05 11.40
CA HIS A 521 -41.24 13.88 10.33
C HIS A 521 -40.78 14.47 8.98
N ASN A 522 -39.83 15.42 8.98
CA ASN A 522 -39.22 15.99 7.78
C ASN A 522 -37.96 15.22 7.33
N LYS A 523 -37.50 14.21 8.07
CA LYS A 523 -36.31 13.44 7.71
C LYS A 523 -36.60 12.51 6.52
N LEU A 524 -35.91 12.73 5.41
CA LEU A 524 -36.02 11.96 4.16
C LEU A 524 -35.15 10.69 4.17
N GLY A 525 -34.04 10.72 4.91
CA GLY A 525 -33.10 9.61 5.03
C GLY A 525 -31.85 9.98 5.83
N GLU A 526 -30.96 9.00 6.02
CA GLU A 526 -29.66 9.16 6.67
C GLU A 526 -28.66 8.13 6.11
N GLY A 527 -27.39 8.50 6.06
CA GLY A 527 -26.28 7.63 5.73
C GLY A 527 -24.98 8.17 6.31
N GLY A 528 -23.84 7.56 5.98
CA GLY A 528 -22.52 7.89 6.57
C GLY A 528 -22.10 9.36 6.47
N PHE A 529 -22.68 10.12 5.54
CA PHE A 529 -22.39 11.56 5.35
C PHE A 529 -23.32 12.50 6.15
N GLY A 530 -24.41 12.00 6.73
CA GLY A 530 -25.36 12.77 7.55
C GLY A 530 -26.83 12.49 7.24
N SER A 531 -27.71 13.27 7.88
CA SER A 531 -29.16 13.23 7.69
C SER A 531 -29.62 14.17 6.58
N VAL A 532 -30.61 13.75 5.79
CA VAL A 532 -31.27 14.57 4.76
C VAL A 532 -32.69 14.91 5.20
N TYR A 533 -33.07 16.18 5.12
CA TYR A 533 -34.39 16.67 5.51
C TYR A 533 -35.12 17.31 4.32
N LYS A 534 -36.44 17.17 4.26
CA LYS A 534 -37.32 18.01 3.44
C LYS A 534 -37.46 19.37 4.12
N GLY A 535 -37.52 20.44 3.33
CA GLY A 535 -37.88 21.75 3.83
C GLY A 535 -38.67 22.58 2.84
N MET A 536 -39.36 23.61 3.34
CA MET A 536 -40.19 24.52 2.56
C MET A 536 -39.68 25.96 2.71
N ILE A 537 -38.98 26.48 1.70
CA ILE A 537 -38.49 27.86 1.70
C ILE A 537 -39.57 28.81 1.18
N TYR A 538 -39.74 29.93 1.90
CA TYR A 538 -40.72 31.00 1.65
C TYR A 538 -42.16 30.52 1.40
N GLY A 539 -42.54 29.37 1.99
CA GLY A 539 -43.87 28.78 1.87
C GLY A 539 -44.27 28.35 0.45
N ARG A 540 -43.32 28.25 -0.50
CA ARG A 540 -43.60 28.02 -1.92
C ARG A 540 -42.62 27.10 -2.66
N LYS A 541 -41.48 26.75 -2.06
CA LYS A 541 -40.46 25.93 -2.73
C LYS A 541 -39.96 24.80 -1.82
N GLU A 542 -40.24 23.57 -2.23
CA GLU A 542 -39.69 22.38 -1.59
C GLU A 542 -38.20 22.23 -1.92
N ILE A 543 -37.42 21.84 -0.91
CA ILE A 543 -35.97 21.62 -0.99
C ILE A 543 -35.56 20.38 -0.19
N ALA A 544 -34.41 19.80 -0.57
CA ALA A 544 -33.75 18.75 0.21
C ALA A 544 -32.48 19.32 0.86
N ILE A 545 -32.31 19.08 2.15
CA ILE A 545 -31.25 19.68 2.98
C ILE A 545 -30.40 18.56 3.57
N LYS A 546 -29.19 18.37 3.03
CA LYS A 546 -28.18 17.41 3.54
C LYS A 546 -27.40 18.09 4.66
N ARG A 547 -27.69 17.73 5.92
CA ARG A 547 -27.00 18.23 7.12
C ARG A 547 -25.87 17.26 7.48
N LEU A 548 -24.63 17.72 7.34
CA LEU A 548 -23.45 16.85 7.43
C LEU A 548 -23.09 16.51 8.87
N SER A 549 -22.53 15.31 9.08
CA SER A 549 -22.13 14.82 10.41
C SER A 549 -20.95 15.60 11.00
N LYS A 550 -21.11 16.07 12.25
CA LYS A 550 -20.10 16.87 12.98
C LYS A 550 -18.84 16.11 13.33
N HIS A 551 -18.94 14.80 13.57
CA HIS A 551 -17.88 13.99 14.17
C HIS A 551 -16.95 13.31 13.14
N SER A 552 -17.11 13.60 11.85
CA SER A 552 -16.23 13.07 10.81
C SER A 552 -15.28 14.15 10.27
N GLY A 553 -13.98 13.88 10.26
CA GLY A 553 -13.01 14.68 9.49
C GLY A 553 -13.27 14.63 7.97
N GLN A 554 -13.95 13.57 7.53
CA GLN A 554 -14.35 13.32 6.15
C GLN A 554 -15.37 14.34 5.61
N GLY A 555 -16.45 14.61 6.34
CA GLY A 555 -17.55 15.46 5.87
C GLY A 555 -17.17 16.92 5.57
N THR A 556 -16.07 17.43 6.14
CA THR A 556 -15.61 18.79 5.85
C THR A 556 -14.92 18.91 4.48
N GLU A 557 -14.22 17.87 4.02
CA GLU A 557 -13.64 17.85 2.67
C GLU A 557 -14.68 17.51 1.60
N GLU A 558 -15.68 16.70 1.95
CA GLU A 558 -16.80 16.39 1.06
C GLU A 558 -17.68 17.63 0.82
N PHE A 559 -17.96 18.41 1.87
CA PHE A 559 -18.63 19.71 1.76
C PHE A 559 -17.94 20.66 0.77
N LYS A 560 -16.60 20.74 0.83
CA LYS A 560 -15.80 21.52 -0.14
C LYS A 560 -15.94 20.95 -1.56
N ASN A 561 -15.87 19.63 -1.74
CA ASN A 561 -16.00 19.00 -3.05
C ASN A 561 -17.37 19.30 -3.68
N GLU A 562 -18.48 19.07 -2.95
CA GLU A 562 -19.83 19.30 -3.49
C GLU A 562 -20.07 20.78 -3.87
N ILE A 563 -19.58 21.73 -3.06
CA ILE A 563 -19.66 23.16 -3.40
C ILE A 563 -18.78 23.52 -4.60
N MET A 564 -17.53 23.06 -4.65
CA MET A 564 -16.61 23.38 -5.75
C MET A 564 -17.05 22.79 -7.10
N LEU A 565 -17.74 21.64 -7.06
CA LEU A 565 -18.22 20.88 -8.21
C LEU A 565 -19.64 21.31 -8.62
N ILE A 566 -20.67 21.01 -7.81
CA ILE A 566 -22.07 21.05 -8.24
C ILE A 566 -22.52 22.48 -8.58
N ALA A 567 -21.96 23.50 -7.92
CA ALA A 567 -22.22 24.90 -8.27
C ALA A 567 -21.89 25.22 -9.75
N LYS A 568 -21.02 24.44 -10.41
CA LYS A 568 -20.61 24.62 -11.82
C LYS A 568 -21.24 23.59 -12.77
N LEU A 569 -22.04 22.65 -12.27
CA LEU A 569 -22.67 21.58 -13.05
C LEU A 569 -24.15 21.90 -13.29
N GLN A 570 -24.54 21.95 -14.56
CA GLN A 570 -25.92 22.18 -14.97
C GLN A 570 -26.26 21.23 -16.12
N HIS A 571 -26.91 20.12 -15.79
CA HIS A 571 -27.38 19.14 -16.76
C HIS A 571 -28.67 18.47 -16.25
N ARG A 572 -29.58 18.08 -17.16
CA ARG A 572 -30.92 17.59 -16.81
C ARG A 572 -30.88 16.34 -15.91
N ASN A 573 -29.91 15.45 -16.14
CA ASN A 573 -29.72 14.20 -15.42
C ASN A 573 -28.74 14.29 -14.22
N LEU A 574 -28.49 15.48 -13.68
CA LEU A 574 -27.80 15.66 -12.40
C LEU A 574 -28.73 16.36 -11.40
N VAL A 575 -28.51 16.17 -10.10
CA VAL A 575 -29.21 16.93 -9.04
C VAL A 575 -28.58 18.32 -8.92
N ARG A 576 -29.42 19.36 -8.94
CA ARG A 576 -28.96 20.74 -8.81
C ARG A 576 -28.83 21.18 -7.34
N LEU A 577 -27.64 21.60 -6.96
CA LEU A 577 -27.40 22.37 -5.74
C LEU A 577 -27.99 23.79 -5.90
N LEU A 578 -28.79 24.23 -4.94
CA LEU A 578 -29.41 25.55 -4.88
C LEU A 578 -28.62 26.52 -3.98
N GLY A 579 -27.91 26.00 -2.99
CA GLY A 579 -27.17 26.80 -2.02
C GLY A 579 -26.55 25.99 -0.89
N CYS A 580 -25.94 26.68 0.06
CA CYS A 580 -25.40 26.08 1.29
C CYS A 580 -25.69 26.93 2.53
N CYS A 581 -25.53 26.33 3.71
CA CYS A 581 -25.51 27.01 5.00
C CYS A 581 -24.22 26.64 5.72
N VAL A 582 -23.54 27.65 6.29
CA VAL A 582 -22.34 27.47 7.13
C VAL A 582 -22.43 28.40 8.33
N GLN A 583 -22.59 27.85 9.53
CA GLN A 583 -22.69 28.62 10.76
C GLN A 583 -22.10 27.84 11.94
N GLY A 584 -20.91 28.28 12.39
CA GLY A 584 -20.11 27.52 13.36
C GLY A 584 -19.70 26.15 12.78
N GLU A 585 -20.05 25.07 13.47
CA GLU A 585 -19.82 23.70 13.00
C GLU A 585 -20.88 23.19 12.01
N GLU A 586 -22.06 23.82 11.95
CA GLU A 586 -23.14 23.39 11.08
C GLU A 586 -22.78 23.66 9.61
N LYS A 587 -22.70 22.58 8.82
CA LYS A 587 -22.47 22.60 7.37
C LYS A 587 -23.62 21.87 6.68
N MET A 588 -24.35 22.57 5.81
CA MET A 588 -25.52 22.00 5.12
C MET A 588 -25.55 22.38 3.64
N LEU A 589 -26.01 21.45 2.82
CA LEU A 589 -26.15 21.60 1.37
C LEU A 589 -27.63 21.53 1.00
N ILE A 590 -28.10 22.51 0.23
CA ILE A 590 -29.50 22.68 -0.13
C ILE A 590 -29.66 22.36 -1.62
N TYR A 591 -30.41 21.32 -1.93
CA TYR A 591 -30.70 20.80 -3.26
C TYR A 591 -32.17 21.03 -3.64
N GLU A 592 -32.48 20.92 -4.92
CA GLU A 592 -33.87 20.74 -5.35
C GLU A 592 -34.46 19.44 -4.76
N TYR A 593 -35.69 19.50 -4.26
CA TYR A 593 -36.40 18.32 -3.78
C TYR A 593 -36.84 17.46 -4.97
N LEU A 594 -36.79 16.13 -4.80
CA LEU A 594 -37.15 15.15 -5.81
C LEU A 594 -38.10 14.13 -5.14
N PRO A 595 -39.40 14.14 -5.49
CA PRO A 595 -40.42 13.44 -4.70
C PRO A 595 -40.34 11.91 -4.85
N ASN A 596 -39.90 11.42 -6.00
CA ASN A 596 -39.76 9.99 -6.28
C ASN A 596 -38.44 9.38 -5.74
N LYS A 597 -37.84 10.04 -4.72
CA LYS A 597 -36.70 9.52 -3.93
C LYS A 597 -35.56 8.99 -4.81
N SER A 598 -34.96 7.85 -4.42
CA SER A 598 -33.84 7.18 -5.06
C SER A 598 -34.27 5.92 -5.81
N LEU A 599 -33.53 5.55 -6.86
CA LEU A 599 -33.86 4.44 -7.75
C LEU A 599 -33.86 3.08 -7.04
N ASP A 600 -32.99 2.89 -6.05
CA ASP A 600 -32.93 1.67 -5.23
C ASP A 600 -34.23 1.39 -4.44
N ALA A 601 -34.97 2.44 -4.07
CA ALA A 601 -36.28 2.33 -3.42
C ALA A 601 -37.42 1.86 -4.35
N PHE A 602 -37.13 1.73 -5.65
CA PHE A 602 -38.02 1.16 -6.67
C PHE A 602 -37.49 -0.18 -7.20
N ILE A 603 -36.24 -0.26 -7.69
CA ILE A 603 -35.76 -1.48 -8.38
C ILE A 603 -35.55 -2.68 -7.45
N PHE A 604 -35.54 -2.50 -6.13
CA PHE A 604 -35.37 -3.58 -5.13
C PHE A 604 -36.56 -3.74 -4.18
N ASP A 605 -37.71 -3.15 -4.51
CA ASP A 605 -38.94 -3.21 -3.72
C ASP A 605 -40.05 -3.83 -4.58
N GLU A 606 -40.52 -5.02 -4.23
CA GLU A 606 -41.28 -5.88 -5.16
C GLU A 606 -42.54 -5.21 -5.73
N GLU A 607 -43.21 -4.36 -4.97
CA GLU A 607 -44.38 -3.61 -5.44
C GLU A 607 -43.99 -2.38 -6.27
N LYS A 608 -43.02 -1.56 -5.83
CA LYS A 608 -42.60 -0.38 -6.61
C LYS A 608 -41.82 -0.73 -7.87
N ARG A 609 -41.20 -1.90 -7.94
CA ARG A 609 -40.47 -2.42 -9.12
C ARG A 609 -41.39 -2.57 -10.33
N LYS A 610 -42.66 -2.93 -10.10
CA LYS A 610 -43.73 -3.03 -11.12
C LYS A 610 -44.12 -1.67 -11.72
N LEU A 611 -43.82 -0.56 -11.06
CA LEU A 611 -44.06 0.79 -11.59
C LEU A 611 -43.04 1.19 -12.67
N LEU A 612 -41.89 0.51 -12.68
CA LEU A 612 -40.82 0.66 -13.67
C LEU A 612 -40.96 -0.42 -14.77
N ASP A 613 -41.82 -0.16 -15.75
CA ASP A 613 -41.84 -0.90 -17.01
C ASP A 613 -40.51 -0.75 -17.78
N TRP A 614 -40.33 -1.55 -18.85
CA TRP A 614 -39.11 -1.55 -19.64
C TRP A 614 -38.77 -0.16 -20.20
N ARG A 615 -39.76 0.59 -20.69
CA ARG A 615 -39.56 1.91 -21.29
C ARG A 615 -38.99 2.89 -20.27
N LYS A 616 -39.57 2.94 -19.06
CA LYS A 616 -39.04 3.75 -17.95
C LYS A 616 -37.62 3.32 -17.56
N ARG A 617 -37.35 2.01 -17.46
CA ARG A 617 -35.99 1.51 -17.15
C ARG A 617 -34.97 1.89 -18.21
N PHE A 618 -35.32 1.75 -19.49
CA PHE A 618 -34.45 2.11 -20.61
C PHE A 618 -34.18 3.61 -20.68
N ASP A 619 -35.20 4.45 -20.47
CA ASP A 619 -35.02 5.91 -20.42
C ASP A 619 -34.24 6.36 -19.17
N ILE A 620 -34.35 5.64 -18.05
CA ILE A 620 -33.48 5.79 -16.87
C ILE A 620 -32.03 5.42 -17.21
N ILE A 621 -31.79 4.26 -17.83
CA ILE A 621 -30.46 3.80 -18.28
C ILE A 621 -29.81 4.86 -19.19
N CYS A 622 -30.55 5.33 -20.19
CA CYS A 622 -30.09 6.37 -21.11
C CYS A 622 -29.87 7.72 -20.41
N GLY A 623 -30.70 8.10 -19.43
CA GLY A 623 -30.54 9.32 -18.64
C GLY A 623 -29.30 9.30 -17.76
N ILE A 624 -29.02 8.19 -17.07
CA ILE A 624 -27.79 8.00 -16.30
C ILE A 624 -26.57 8.04 -17.25
N ALA A 625 -26.64 7.34 -18.38
CA ALA A 625 -25.54 7.31 -19.35
C ALA A 625 -25.19 8.71 -19.91
N ARG A 626 -26.21 9.53 -20.21
CA ARG A 626 -26.05 10.95 -20.61
C ARG A 626 -25.49 11.80 -19.47
N GLY A 627 -25.94 11.58 -18.23
CA GLY A 627 -25.41 12.26 -17.04
C GLY A 627 -23.91 12.01 -16.84
N MET A 628 -23.47 10.75 -16.97
CA MET A 628 -22.06 10.37 -16.85
C MET A 628 -21.21 10.83 -18.05
N LEU A 629 -21.75 10.80 -19.28
CA LEU A 629 -21.10 11.38 -20.45
C LEU A 629 -20.81 12.88 -20.25
N TYR A 630 -21.77 13.64 -19.73
CA TYR A 630 -21.58 15.04 -19.39
C TYR A 630 -20.45 15.25 -18.37
N LEU A 631 -20.37 14.45 -17.31
CA LEU A 631 -19.27 14.54 -16.33
C LEU A 631 -17.89 14.19 -16.94
N HIS A 632 -17.84 13.23 -17.87
CA HIS A 632 -16.58 12.72 -18.44
C HIS A 632 -16.03 13.55 -19.61
N GLN A 633 -16.90 14.17 -20.41
CA GLN A 633 -16.56 14.77 -21.71
C GLN A 633 -17.19 16.15 -21.97
N ASP A 634 -18.49 16.35 -21.74
CA ASP A 634 -19.17 17.60 -22.18
C ASP A 634 -19.07 18.76 -21.18
N SER A 635 -18.79 18.46 -19.91
CA SER A 635 -18.49 19.44 -18.87
C SER A 635 -17.16 20.15 -19.15
N ARG A 636 -17.09 21.45 -18.84
CA ARG A 636 -15.86 22.27 -18.89
C ARG A 636 -14.69 21.66 -18.08
N LEU A 637 -15.01 20.82 -17.09
CA LEU A 637 -14.05 20.06 -16.29
C LEU A 637 -14.44 18.58 -16.34
N ARG A 638 -13.48 17.71 -16.71
CA ARG A 638 -13.65 16.26 -16.55
C ARG A 638 -13.74 15.93 -15.07
N ILE A 639 -14.80 15.22 -14.69
CA ILE A 639 -15.11 14.86 -13.31
C ILE A 639 -15.35 13.35 -13.23
N ILE A 640 -14.71 12.72 -12.25
CA ILE A 640 -14.92 11.29 -11.93
C ILE A 640 -15.80 11.23 -10.67
N HIS A 641 -16.87 10.44 -10.71
CA HIS A 641 -17.87 10.35 -9.63
C HIS A 641 -17.39 9.47 -8.47
N ARG A 642 -16.78 8.32 -8.79
CA ARG A 642 -16.25 7.29 -7.87
C ARG A 642 -17.27 6.54 -6.99
N ASP A 643 -18.47 7.07 -6.80
CA ASP A 643 -19.56 6.40 -6.08
C ASP A 643 -20.90 6.48 -6.84
N LEU A 644 -20.94 5.95 -8.07
CA LEU A 644 -22.18 5.81 -8.83
C LEU A 644 -22.86 4.48 -8.45
N LYS A 645 -24.10 4.56 -7.93
CA LYS A 645 -24.90 3.42 -7.44
C LYS A 645 -26.39 3.76 -7.44
N ALA A 646 -27.25 2.76 -7.26
CA ALA A 646 -28.71 2.96 -7.34
C ALA A 646 -29.27 3.98 -6.33
N SER A 647 -28.74 4.02 -5.10
CA SER A 647 -29.15 5.01 -4.08
C SER A 647 -28.66 6.44 -4.36
N ASN A 648 -27.66 6.62 -5.22
CA ASN A 648 -27.16 7.93 -5.66
C ASN A 648 -27.80 8.39 -7.00
N VAL A 649 -28.80 7.68 -7.52
CA VAL A 649 -29.65 8.15 -8.62
C VAL A 649 -31.02 8.49 -8.06
N LEU A 650 -31.35 9.78 -8.02
CA LEU A 650 -32.66 10.27 -7.59
C LEU A 650 -33.61 10.41 -8.79
N LEU A 651 -34.92 10.33 -8.54
CA LEU A 651 -35.97 10.38 -9.57
C LEU A 651 -36.83 11.64 -9.42
N ASP A 652 -37.02 12.39 -10.52
CA ASP A 652 -37.92 13.55 -10.55
C ASP A 652 -39.41 13.15 -10.65
N GLU A 653 -40.29 14.15 -10.67
CA GLU A 653 -41.75 13.99 -10.71
C GLU A 653 -42.25 13.07 -11.85
N VAL A 654 -41.51 13.00 -12.97
CA VAL A 654 -41.86 12.16 -14.14
C VAL A 654 -40.87 11.01 -14.35
N MET A 655 -40.17 10.61 -13.28
CA MET A 655 -39.23 9.47 -13.22
C MET A 655 -37.94 9.63 -14.04
N ASN A 656 -37.52 10.85 -14.41
CA ASN A 656 -36.17 11.02 -14.98
C ASN A 656 -35.09 10.81 -13.91
N PRO A 657 -33.96 10.17 -14.24
CA PRO A 657 -32.84 10.00 -13.32
C PRO A 657 -32.01 11.28 -13.19
N LYS A 658 -31.60 11.57 -11.95
CA LYS A 658 -30.68 12.65 -11.57
C LYS A 658 -29.60 12.10 -10.64
N ILE A 659 -28.34 12.12 -11.13
CA ILE A 659 -27.18 11.64 -10.37
C ILE A 659 -26.85 12.62 -9.23
N ALA A 660 -26.57 12.07 -8.05
CA ALA A 660 -26.43 12.77 -6.77
C ALA A 660 -25.17 12.32 -5.98
N ASP A 661 -24.90 13.04 -4.89
CA ASP A 661 -23.79 12.80 -3.93
C ASP A 661 -22.38 12.88 -4.54
N PHE A 662 -21.91 14.11 -4.74
CA PHE A 662 -20.59 14.41 -5.32
C PHE A 662 -19.49 14.56 -4.26
N GLY A 663 -19.74 14.21 -3.00
CA GLY A 663 -18.76 14.40 -1.90
C GLY A 663 -17.43 13.71 -2.18
N MET A 664 -17.48 12.54 -2.81
CA MET A 664 -16.32 11.75 -3.23
C MET A 664 -15.79 12.08 -4.64
N ALA A 665 -16.44 12.94 -5.41
CA ALA A 665 -16.06 13.19 -6.81
C ALA A 665 -14.74 13.99 -6.94
N ARG A 666 -14.09 13.92 -8.11
CA ARG A 666 -12.75 14.46 -8.36
C ARG A 666 -12.63 15.13 -9.74
N ILE A 667 -11.98 16.30 -9.77
CA ILE A 667 -11.68 17.07 -10.99
C ILE A 667 -10.37 16.57 -11.61
N PHE A 668 -10.36 16.31 -12.92
CA PHE A 668 -9.17 16.03 -13.71
C PHE A 668 -8.75 17.26 -14.53
N GLY A 669 -7.48 17.63 -14.46
CA GLY A 669 -6.92 18.78 -15.17
C GLY A 669 -6.49 18.43 -16.59
N GLY A 670 -7.19 18.96 -17.60
CA GLY A 670 -6.78 18.94 -19.01
C GLY A 670 -6.40 17.54 -19.55
N ASN A 671 -5.09 17.27 -19.61
CA ASN A 671 -4.52 16.04 -20.16
C ASN A 671 -4.59 14.84 -19.19
N GLN A 672 -5.09 15.02 -17.96
CA GLN A 672 -5.22 13.93 -16.99
C GLN A 672 -6.30 12.91 -17.41
N LEU A 673 -5.89 11.66 -17.62
CA LEU A 673 -6.75 10.54 -18.00
C LEU A 673 -7.05 9.58 -16.83
N GLU A 674 -6.15 9.53 -15.84
CA GLU A 674 -6.18 8.65 -14.67
C GLU A 674 -5.58 9.40 -13.46
N ALA A 675 -5.94 8.97 -12.25
CA ALA A 675 -5.33 9.43 -11.01
C ALA A 675 -5.28 8.30 -9.98
N ASN A 676 -4.30 8.36 -9.08
CA ASN A 676 -4.15 7.41 -7.99
C ASN A 676 -4.53 8.07 -6.67
N THR A 677 -5.03 7.30 -5.71
CA THR A 677 -5.23 7.77 -4.34
C THR A 677 -4.99 6.65 -3.33
N ASN A 678 -4.23 6.97 -2.28
CA ASN A 678 -3.95 6.07 -1.17
C ASN A 678 -5.20 5.82 -0.29
N ARG A 679 -6.30 6.56 -0.52
CA ARG A 679 -7.57 6.43 0.19
C ARG A 679 -8.69 6.14 -0.80
N VAL A 680 -9.03 4.86 -0.93
CA VAL A 680 -10.21 4.40 -1.65
C VAL A 680 -11.45 4.71 -0.80
N VAL A 681 -12.46 5.30 -1.46
CA VAL A 681 -13.75 5.64 -0.88
C VAL A 681 -14.81 5.46 -1.96
N GLY A 682 -15.85 4.70 -1.63
CA GLY A 682 -16.94 4.35 -2.53
C GLY A 682 -17.70 3.15 -1.96
N THR A 683 -18.72 2.71 -2.67
CA THR A 683 -19.56 1.58 -2.24
C THR A 683 -19.02 0.26 -2.79
N TYR A 684 -18.81 -0.71 -1.89
CA TYR A 684 -18.38 -2.06 -2.24
C TYR A 684 -19.32 -2.69 -3.29
N GLY A 685 -18.76 -3.50 -4.20
CA GLY A 685 -19.46 -4.06 -5.36
C GLY A 685 -19.55 -3.13 -6.58
N TYR A 686 -19.65 -1.81 -6.40
CA TYR A 686 -19.67 -0.83 -7.51
C TYR A 686 -18.28 -0.32 -7.91
N MET A 687 -17.29 -0.43 -7.01
CA MET A 687 -15.90 -0.05 -7.30
C MET A 687 -15.24 -0.99 -8.31
N SER A 688 -14.53 -0.44 -9.29
CA SER A 688 -13.78 -1.23 -10.26
C SER A 688 -12.54 -1.89 -9.64
N PRO A 689 -12.03 -3.01 -10.21
CA PRO A 689 -10.88 -3.72 -9.68
C PRO A 689 -9.63 -2.86 -9.52
N GLU A 690 -9.29 -2.05 -10.52
CA GLU A 690 -8.11 -1.18 -10.46
C GLU A 690 -8.28 -0.04 -9.43
N TYR A 691 -9.52 0.35 -9.13
CA TYR A 691 -9.77 1.31 -8.06
C TYR A 691 -9.70 0.65 -6.69
N ALA A 692 -10.43 -0.46 -6.48
CA ALA A 692 -10.47 -1.17 -5.19
C ALA A 692 -9.12 -1.75 -4.77
N MET A 693 -8.31 -2.28 -5.71
CA MET A 693 -7.04 -2.96 -5.42
C MET A 693 -5.79 -2.09 -5.53
N GLN A 694 -5.83 -1.00 -6.31
CA GLN A 694 -4.63 -0.18 -6.60
C GLN A 694 -4.86 1.33 -6.34
N GLY A 695 -6.06 1.74 -5.91
CA GLY A 695 -6.41 3.15 -5.72
C GLY A 695 -6.48 3.96 -7.01
N ARG A 696 -6.44 3.32 -8.19
CA ARG A 696 -6.39 3.96 -9.50
C ARG A 696 -7.80 4.22 -10.01
N PHE A 697 -8.15 5.46 -10.28
CA PHE A 697 -9.46 5.84 -10.80
C PHE A 697 -9.36 6.65 -12.08
N SER A 698 -10.33 6.45 -12.97
CA SER A 698 -10.47 7.13 -14.26
C SER A 698 -11.93 7.14 -14.69
N ILE A 699 -12.21 7.70 -15.88
CA ILE A 699 -13.53 7.57 -16.52
C ILE A 699 -13.93 6.09 -16.71
N LYS A 700 -12.97 5.17 -16.86
CA LYS A 700 -13.23 3.72 -17.01
C LYS A 700 -13.62 3.03 -15.69
N SER A 701 -13.34 3.66 -14.55
CA SER A 701 -13.74 3.18 -13.23
C SER A 701 -15.21 3.53 -12.96
N ASP A 702 -15.62 4.75 -13.30
CA ASP A 702 -17.04 5.15 -13.34
C ASP A 702 -17.87 4.32 -14.34
N VAL A 703 -17.30 3.97 -15.51
CA VAL A 703 -17.96 3.08 -16.50
C VAL A 703 -18.26 1.70 -15.90
N TYR A 704 -17.37 1.16 -15.06
CA TYR A 704 -17.61 -0.11 -14.36
C TYR A 704 -18.79 0.01 -13.38
N SER A 705 -18.82 1.08 -12.57
CA SER A 705 -19.95 1.36 -11.66
C SER A 705 -21.28 1.52 -12.40
N PHE A 706 -21.26 2.18 -13.58
CA PHE A 706 -22.41 2.24 -14.48
C PHE A 706 -22.83 0.86 -15.00
N GLY A 707 -21.86 0.00 -15.35
CA GLY A 707 -22.12 -1.37 -15.81
C GLY A 707 -22.80 -2.24 -14.75
N VAL A 708 -22.36 -2.16 -13.49
CA VAL A 708 -23.02 -2.82 -12.35
C VAL A 708 -24.46 -2.32 -12.20
N LEU A 709 -24.64 -0.99 -12.15
CA LEU A 709 -25.96 -0.35 -12.00
C LEU A 709 -26.91 -0.69 -13.16
N LEU A 710 -26.41 -0.79 -14.39
CA LEU A 710 -27.17 -1.22 -15.57
C LEU A 710 -27.73 -2.63 -15.38
N LEU A 711 -26.93 -3.57 -14.87
CA LEU A 711 -27.38 -4.94 -14.60
C LEU A 711 -28.38 -5.00 -13.43
N GLU A 712 -28.21 -4.20 -12.38
CA GLU A 712 -29.21 -4.10 -11.29
C GLU A 712 -30.57 -3.59 -11.80
N ILE A 713 -30.59 -2.61 -12.71
CA ILE A 713 -31.84 -2.06 -13.27
C ILE A 713 -32.59 -3.12 -14.12
N ILE A 714 -31.86 -3.87 -14.96
CA ILE A 714 -32.47 -4.89 -15.84
C ILE A 714 -33.01 -6.08 -15.04
N THR A 715 -32.25 -6.53 -14.02
CA THR A 715 -32.59 -7.74 -13.26
C THR A 715 -33.53 -7.49 -12.07
N GLY A 716 -33.56 -6.27 -11.51
CA GLY A 716 -34.28 -5.99 -10.26
C GLY A 716 -33.64 -6.64 -9.02
N LYS A 717 -32.38 -7.11 -9.13
CA LYS A 717 -31.65 -7.85 -8.09
C LYS A 717 -30.43 -7.03 -7.64
N LYS A 718 -30.08 -7.08 -6.34
CA LYS A 718 -28.94 -6.33 -5.79
C LYS A 718 -27.62 -7.03 -6.13
N ASN A 719 -26.57 -6.26 -6.40
CA ASN A 719 -25.23 -6.83 -6.58
C ASN A 719 -24.71 -7.57 -5.32
N THR A 720 -25.24 -7.23 -4.14
CA THR A 720 -24.88 -7.82 -2.83
C THR A 720 -25.88 -8.84 -2.28
N SER A 721 -26.97 -9.19 -2.98
CA SER A 721 -27.87 -10.26 -2.53
C SER A 721 -27.29 -11.64 -2.87
N TYR A 722 -27.37 -12.59 -1.94
CA TYR A 722 -26.98 -13.99 -2.20
C TYR A 722 -27.98 -14.66 -3.16
N TYR A 723 -27.46 -15.28 -4.21
CA TYR A 723 -28.27 -15.99 -5.21
C TYR A 723 -28.53 -17.42 -4.74
N HIS A 724 -29.79 -17.77 -4.47
CA HIS A 724 -30.17 -19.07 -3.90
C HIS A 724 -29.67 -20.29 -4.71
N GLU A 725 -29.54 -20.15 -6.03
CA GLU A 725 -29.06 -21.19 -6.94
C GLU A 725 -27.53 -21.22 -7.07
N ASN A 726 -26.84 -20.13 -6.73
CA ASN A 726 -25.39 -20.02 -6.87
C ASN A 726 -24.77 -19.10 -5.78
N PRO A 727 -24.63 -19.58 -4.52
CA PRO A 727 -24.23 -18.74 -3.37
C PRO A 727 -22.81 -18.15 -3.42
N GLU A 728 -22.00 -18.53 -4.41
CA GLU A 728 -20.57 -18.17 -4.54
C GLU A 728 -20.32 -17.04 -5.55
N THR A 729 -21.35 -16.57 -6.28
CA THR A 729 -21.22 -15.54 -7.33
C THR A 729 -22.01 -14.27 -7.00
N ASN A 730 -21.38 -13.10 -7.16
CA ASN A 730 -22.07 -11.81 -7.22
C ASN A 730 -22.93 -11.68 -8.50
N LEU A 731 -23.73 -10.62 -8.61
CA LEU A 731 -24.62 -10.39 -9.77
C LEU A 731 -23.85 -10.43 -11.09
N VAL A 732 -22.66 -9.80 -11.15
CA VAL A 732 -21.83 -9.75 -12.37
C VAL A 732 -21.39 -11.15 -12.82
N GLY A 733 -21.00 -12.02 -11.88
CA GLY A 733 -20.65 -13.42 -12.16
C GLY A 733 -21.84 -14.24 -12.64
N HIS A 734 -22.98 -14.15 -11.95
CA HIS A 734 -24.21 -14.84 -12.33
C HIS A 734 -24.72 -14.40 -13.71
N VAL A 735 -24.66 -13.10 -14.02
CA VAL A 735 -24.99 -12.55 -15.35
C VAL A 735 -24.05 -13.08 -16.42
N TRP A 736 -22.74 -13.15 -16.14
CA TRP A 736 -21.73 -13.64 -17.07
C TRP A 736 -21.89 -15.14 -17.39
N ASP A 737 -22.17 -15.97 -16.38
CA ASP A 737 -22.42 -17.40 -16.57
C ASP A 737 -23.63 -17.64 -17.48
N LEU A 738 -24.79 -17.05 -17.14
CA LEU A 738 -26.00 -17.20 -17.95
C LEU A 738 -25.85 -16.57 -19.35
N TRP A 739 -25.09 -15.48 -19.51
CA TRP A 739 -24.81 -14.93 -20.85
C TRP A 739 -23.96 -15.88 -21.71
N ARG A 740 -22.88 -16.44 -21.16
CA ARG A 740 -22.05 -17.42 -21.86
C ARG A 740 -22.86 -18.65 -22.28
N ASP A 741 -23.75 -19.10 -21.39
CA ASP A 741 -24.54 -20.32 -21.58
C ASP A 741 -25.83 -20.08 -22.42
N GLY A 742 -25.94 -18.92 -23.09
CA GLY A 742 -27.02 -18.57 -24.03
C GLY A 742 -28.34 -18.12 -23.38
N LYS A 743 -28.35 -17.98 -22.05
CA LYS A 743 -29.51 -17.84 -21.16
C LYS A 743 -29.68 -16.44 -20.56
N ALA A 744 -29.02 -15.42 -21.10
CA ALA A 744 -29.04 -14.06 -20.54
C ALA A 744 -30.45 -13.47 -20.31
N LEU A 745 -31.47 -13.91 -21.04
CA LEU A 745 -32.85 -13.43 -20.84
C LEU A 745 -33.50 -13.99 -19.56
N GLU A 746 -33.02 -15.10 -18.99
CA GLU A 746 -33.50 -15.66 -17.72
C GLU A 746 -33.17 -14.74 -16.51
N LEU A 747 -32.31 -13.74 -16.72
CA LEU A 747 -31.99 -12.70 -15.73
C LEU A 747 -32.98 -11.54 -15.72
N MET A 748 -33.78 -11.38 -16.78
CA MET A 748 -34.72 -10.27 -16.93
C MET A 748 -35.76 -10.32 -15.81
N ASP A 749 -36.03 -9.17 -15.20
CA ASP A 749 -37.01 -9.06 -14.12
C ASP A 749 -38.40 -9.54 -14.58
N SER A 750 -38.99 -10.50 -13.87
CA SER A 750 -40.28 -11.11 -14.20
C SER A 750 -41.50 -10.16 -14.14
N SER A 751 -41.28 -8.90 -13.76
CA SER A 751 -42.26 -7.81 -13.92
C SER A 751 -42.19 -7.08 -15.27
N LEU A 752 -41.32 -7.52 -16.18
CA LEU A 752 -41.13 -6.97 -17.52
C LEU A 752 -41.68 -7.91 -18.61
N ASP A 753 -42.13 -7.32 -19.72
CA ASP A 753 -42.66 -8.04 -20.88
C ASP A 753 -41.51 -8.61 -21.74
N GLU A 754 -41.62 -9.90 -22.10
CA GLU A 754 -40.69 -10.63 -22.96
C GLU A 754 -40.51 -10.00 -24.34
N SER A 755 -41.50 -9.21 -24.82
CA SER A 755 -41.44 -8.49 -26.10
C SER A 755 -40.21 -7.58 -26.24
N TYR A 756 -39.63 -7.11 -25.12
CA TYR A 756 -38.43 -6.28 -25.09
C TYR A 756 -37.12 -7.05 -24.99
N GLY A 757 -37.13 -8.38 -25.09
CA GLY A 757 -35.94 -9.25 -24.95
C GLY A 757 -34.76 -8.83 -25.84
N GLY A 758 -34.99 -8.32 -27.05
CA GLY A 758 -33.93 -7.80 -27.92
C GLY A 758 -33.20 -6.59 -27.34
N GLU A 759 -33.94 -5.61 -26.80
CA GLU A 759 -33.38 -4.43 -26.13
C GLU A 759 -32.72 -4.84 -24.78
N ALA A 760 -33.35 -5.73 -24.02
CA ALA A 760 -32.84 -6.20 -22.75
C ALA A 760 -31.51 -6.95 -22.90
N LEU A 761 -31.42 -7.89 -23.85
CA LEU A 761 -30.17 -8.58 -24.19
C LEU A 761 -29.08 -7.60 -24.64
N ARG A 762 -29.43 -6.60 -25.46
CA ARG A 762 -28.51 -5.53 -25.86
C ARG A 762 -27.97 -4.77 -24.64
N CYS A 763 -28.84 -4.41 -23.70
CA CYS A 763 -28.45 -3.74 -22.46
C CYS A 763 -27.60 -4.63 -21.54
N ILE A 764 -27.86 -5.94 -21.45
CA ILE A 764 -27.02 -6.89 -20.69
C ILE A 764 -25.62 -6.98 -21.30
N ILE A 765 -25.50 -7.07 -22.63
CA ILE A 765 -24.20 -7.10 -23.33
C ILE A 765 -23.44 -5.78 -23.08
N ILE A 766 -24.11 -4.63 -23.13
CA ILE A 766 -23.51 -3.33 -22.80
C ILE A 766 -23.08 -3.28 -21.31
N GLY A 767 -23.87 -3.86 -20.39
CA GLY A 767 -23.50 -4.01 -18.98
C GLY A 767 -22.21 -4.82 -18.82
N LEU A 768 -22.13 -6.00 -19.45
CA LEU A 768 -20.95 -6.86 -19.46
C LEU A 768 -19.72 -6.17 -20.08
N LEU A 769 -19.88 -5.42 -21.18
CA LEU A 769 -18.82 -4.59 -21.77
C LEU A 769 -18.33 -3.48 -20.82
N CYS A 770 -19.19 -2.97 -19.94
CA CYS A 770 -18.82 -1.98 -18.93
C CYS A 770 -18.08 -2.59 -17.72
N VAL A 771 -18.36 -3.83 -17.32
CA VAL A 771 -17.75 -4.49 -16.13
C VAL A 771 -16.52 -5.37 -16.43
N GLN A 772 -15.90 -5.22 -17.61
CA GLN A 772 -14.68 -5.94 -18.01
C GLN A 772 -13.55 -5.79 -16.98
N GLU A 773 -12.77 -6.85 -16.77
CA GLU A 773 -11.65 -6.84 -15.81
C GLU A 773 -10.67 -5.69 -16.09
N PHE A 774 -10.13 -5.62 -17.30
CA PHE A 774 -9.18 -4.57 -17.67
C PHE A 774 -9.91 -3.27 -18.06
N ALA A 775 -9.57 -2.17 -17.39
CA ALA A 775 -10.10 -0.84 -17.68
C ALA A 775 -9.86 -0.37 -19.13
N ALA A 776 -8.89 -0.95 -19.84
CA ALA A 776 -8.66 -0.71 -21.27
C ALA A 776 -9.83 -1.19 -22.14
N ASP A 777 -10.38 -2.38 -21.87
CA ASP A 777 -11.40 -3.06 -22.68
C ASP A 777 -12.82 -2.47 -22.52
N ARG A 778 -13.08 -1.78 -21.40
CA ARG A 778 -14.36 -1.10 -21.15
C ARG A 778 -14.60 0.02 -22.19
N PRO A 779 -15.85 0.30 -22.62
CA PRO A 779 -16.15 1.42 -23.49
C PRO A 779 -15.91 2.79 -22.82
N THR A 780 -16.03 3.89 -23.58
CA THR A 780 -16.26 5.23 -23.01
C THR A 780 -17.76 5.46 -22.83
N MET A 781 -18.19 6.39 -21.97
CA MET A 781 -19.62 6.73 -21.86
C MET A 781 -20.22 7.24 -23.19
N SER A 782 -19.43 7.85 -24.07
CA SER A 782 -19.87 8.23 -25.43
C SER A 782 -20.11 7.01 -26.32
N ALA A 783 -19.27 5.97 -26.23
CA ALA A 783 -19.53 4.70 -26.89
C ALA A 783 -20.74 3.98 -26.29
N VAL A 784 -20.93 4.01 -24.96
CA VAL A 784 -22.12 3.46 -24.28
C VAL A 784 -23.41 4.14 -24.76
N VAL A 785 -23.46 5.48 -24.77
CA VAL A 785 -24.62 6.23 -25.28
C VAL A 785 -24.88 5.93 -26.76
N SER A 786 -23.82 5.75 -27.57
CA SER A 786 -23.95 5.33 -28.97
C SER A 786 -24.46 3.89 -29.14
N MET A 787 -24.02 2.95 -28.30
CA MET A 787 -24.47 1.55 -28.31
C MET A 787 -25.92 1.41 -27.82
N LEU A 788 -26.34 2.22 -26.85
CA LEU A 788 -27.74 2.31 -26.40
C LEU A 788 -28.65 2.98 -27.43
N GLY A 789 -28.13 3.93 -28.23
CA GLY A 789 -28.94 4.74 -29.15
C GLY A 789 -28.99 4.27 -30.61
N ASN A 790 -28.28 3.20 -30.99
CA ASN A 790 -28.22 2.68 -32.35
C ASN A 790 -28.20 1.15 -32.36
N ASP A 791 -28.76 0.51 -33.39
CA ASP A 791 -28.80 -0.95 -33.57
C ASP A 791 -27.49 -1.58 -34.11
N SER A 792 -26.36 -0.92 -33.87
CA SER A 792 -25.04 -1.39 -34.33
C SER A 792 -24.67 -2.74 -33.70
N ALA A 793 -23.94 -3.59 -34.44
CA ALA A 793 -23.41 -4.84 -33.90
C ALA A 793 -22.47 -4.56 -32.71
N LEU A 794 -22.72 -5.23 -31.58
CA LEU A 794 -21.90 -5.08 -30.37
C LEU A 794 -20.69 -6.03 -30.42
N PRO A 795 -19.52 -5.63 -29.89
CA PRO A 795 -18.43 -6.55 -29.66
C PRO A 795 -18.79 -7.55 -28.55
N SER A 796 -18.31 -8.79 -28.66
CA SER A 796 -18.45 -9.79 -27.60
C SER A 796 -17.69 -9.35 -26.33
N PRO A 797 -18.33 -9.30 -25.14
CA PRO A 797 -17.62 -9.07 -23.89
C PRO A 797 -16.63 -10.20 -23.59
N LYS A 798 -15.49 -9.86 -22.98
CA LYS A 798 -14.57 -10.81 -22.33
C LYS A 798 -15.00 -11.02 -20.88
N GLN A 799 -14.24 -11.80 -20.13
CA GLN A 799 -14.52 -12.09 -18.73
C GLN A 799 -14.53 -10.82 -17.84
N PRO A 800 -15.61 -10.58 -17.07
CA PRO A 800 -15.64 -9.58 -16.00
C PRO A 800 -14.70 -9.95 -14.84
N ALA A 801 -14.37 -8.96 -14.02
CA ALA A 801 -13.65 -9.23 -12.77
C ALA A 801 -14.53 -9.96 -11.73
N PHE A 802 -13.87 -10.57 -10.75
CA PHE A 802 -14.47 -11.24 -9.59
C PHE A 802 -15.38 -12.46 -9.91
N VAL A 803 -15.32 -12.99 -11.13
CA VAL A 803 -15.97 -14.26 -11.50
C VAL A 803 -15.11 -15.44 -10.99
N TYR A 804 -15.33 -15.87 -9.75
CA TYR A 804 -14.82 -17.14 -9.25
C TYR A 804 -15.52 -18.32 -9.94
N LYS A 805 -14.80 -19.42 -10.21
CA LYS A 805 -15.33 -20.60 -10.91
C LYS A 805 -15.34 -21.83 -10.00
N LYS A 806 -16.53 -22.44 -9.90
CA LYS A 806 -16.94 -23.47 -8.92
C LYS A 806 -16.25 -24.83 -9.06
N SER A 807 -16.15 -25.57 -7.94
CA SER A 807 -16.85 -26.86 -7.75
C SER A 807 -16.47 -27.56 -6.43
N TYR A 808 -17.45 -27.78 -5.54
CA TYR A 808 -17.93 -29.11 -5.12
C TYR A 808 -19.29 -28.96 -4.41
N THR A 809 -20.14 -30.00 -4.41
CA THR A 809 -21.57 -29.89 -4.04
C THR A 809 -22.04 -30.89 -2.99
N SER A 810 -22.61 -30.40 -1.88
CA SER A 810 -23.60 -31.11 -1.05
C SER A 810 -24.42 -30.11 -0.22
N GLY A 811 -25.74 -30.34 -0.11
CA GLY A 811 -26.73 -29.43 0.54
C GLY A 811 -26.66 -29.37 2.08
N ASP A 812 -27.59 -28.73 2.78
CA ASP A 812 -28.88 -28.16 2.35
C ASP A 812 -29.19 -26.82 3.08
N PRO A 813 -30.16 -26.01 2.62
CA PRO A 813 -30.39 -24.66 3.15
C PRO A 813 -31.26 -24.62 4.43
N SER A 814 -31.02 -23.62 5.28
CA SER A 814 -31.99 -23.18 6.29
C SER A 814 -32.03 -21.65 6.37
N THR A 815 -33.22 -21.07 6.21
CA THR A 815 -33.44 -19.63 6.15
C THR A 815 -33.77 -19.03 7.51
N SER A 816 -33.33 -17.79 7.73
CA SER A 816 -33.91 -16.90 8.74
C SER A 816 -33.75 -15.45 8.29
N GLU A 817 -34.86 -14.79 7.98
CA GLU A 817 -34.87 -13.38 7.56
C GLU A 817 -34.54 -12.44 8.73
N GLY A 818 -34.01 -11.26 8.41
CA GLY A 818 -33.59 -10.28 9.42
C GLY A 818 -33.05 -9.01 8.77
N ALA A 819 -33.91 -8.28 8.06
CA ALA A 819 -33.50 -7.11 7.30
C ALA A 819 -33.18 -5.89 8.20
N ASN A 820 -32.03 -5.27 7.97
CA ASN A 820 -31.84 -3.83 8.08
C ASN A 820 -30.66 -3.38 7.21
N SER A 821 -30.76 -2.19 6.62
CA SER A 821 -29.83 -1.72 5.59
C SER A 821 -28.58 -1.05 6.17
N ILE A 822 -27.40 -1.60 5.89
CA ILE A 822 -26.11 -0.95 6.15
C ILE A 822 -25.34 -0.85 4.81
N TYR A 823 -25.48 0.29 4.14
CA TYR A 823 -24.63 0.67 3.00
C TYR A 823 -23.40 1.44 3.53
N ASP A 824 -22.49 0.73 4.21
CA ASP A 824 -21.29 1.36 4.76
C ASP A 824 -20.33 1.80 3.66
N VAL A 825 -19.95 3.08 3.72
CA VAL A 825 -18.98 3.72 2.83
C VAL A 825 -17.61 3.11 3.11
N THR A 826 -17.11 2.30 2.19
CA THR A 826 -15.87 1.54 2.41
C THR A 826 -14.67 2.47 2.25
N CYS A 827 -14.09 2.93 3.37
CA CYS A 827 -12.89 3.76 3.39
C CYS A 827 -11.64 2.91 3.63
N THR A 828 -11.10 2.30 2.58
CA THR A 828 -9.84 1.55 2.64
C THR A 828 -8.64 2.44 2.31
N VAL A 829 -7.60 2.34 3.15
CA VAL A 829 -6.25 2.77 2.74
C VAL A 829 -5.71 1.65 1.84
N VAL A 830 -5.33 1.97 0.60
CA VAL A 830 -4.80 0.97 -0.33
C VAL A 830 -3.27 0.98 -0.28
N GLU A 831 -2.72 -0.12 0.22
CA GLU A 831 -1.31 -0.45 0.13
C GLU A 831 -1.10 -1.46 -1.02
N PRO A 832 -0.10 -1.26 -1.91
CA PRO A 832 -0.06 -1.95 -3.19
C PRO A 832 0.57 -3.34 -3.11
N HIS A 833 -0.24 -4.40 -3.17
CA HIS A 833 0.22 -5.78 -3.39
C HIS A 833 -0.29 -6.35 -4.71
N ARG A 834 0.51 -7.21 -5.35
CA ARG A 834 0.15 -7.99 -6.55
C ARG A 834 0.21 -9.48 -6.24
N LEU A 835 -0.64 -10.25 -6.93
CA LEU A 835 -0.81 -11.68 -6.72
C LEU A 835 0.11 -12.52 -7.64
N SER A 836 0.49 -13.71 -7.15
CA SER A 836 0.81 -14.91 -7.94
C SER A 836 0.54 -16.16 -7.10
N PRO A 837 0.32 -17.35 -7.70
CA PRO A 837 -0.73 -18.25 -7.23
C PRO A 837 -0.31 -19.38 -6.27
N ILE A 838 -1.28 -19.87 -5.50
CA ILE A 838 -1.18 -20.98 -4.53
C ILE A 838 -1.82 -22.26 -5.11
N LEU A 839 -1.28 -23.43 -4.75
CA LEU A 839 -1.86 -24.76 -4.98
C LEU A 839 -2.64 -25.25 -3.75
N LEU A 840 -3.74 -25.98 -3.95
CA LEU A 840 -4.69 -26.37 -2.90
C LEU A 840 -4.89 -27.89 -2.74
N ARG A 841 -4.86 -28.37 -1.48
CA ARG A 841 -5.67 -29.47 -0.87
C ARG A 841 -5.39 -29.46 0.64
N PHE A 842 -6.32 -29.25 1.57
CA PHE A 842 -7.60 -29.94 1.91
C PHE A 842 -7.47 -31.28 2.67
N SER A 843 -7.87 -31.24 3.94
CA SER A 843 -8.45 -32.34 4.73
C SER A 843 -9.47 -31.74 5.74
N SER A 844 -10.52 -32.48 6.12
CA SER A 844 -11.58 -31.98 7.02
C SER A 844 -12.42 -33.12 7.62
N LEU A 845 -13.35 -32.76 8.54
CA LEU A 845 -14.24 -33.62 9.35
C LEU A 845 -13.51 -34.33 10.52
N LEU A 846 -14.09 -34.53 11.72
CA LEU A 846 -15.48 -34.43 12.24
C LEU A 846 -15.49 -33.56 13.54
N GLY A 847 -16.60 -33.12 14.15
CA GLY A 847 -18.03 -33.19 13.81
C GLY A 847 -18.96 -33.34 15.04
N GLY A 848 -19.86 -32.38 15.29
CA GLY A 848 -20.90 -32.41 16.36
C GLY A 848 -20.47 -31.86 17.74
N GLU A 849 -21.34 -31.33 18.62
CA GLU A 849 -22.79 -31.01 18.54
C GLU A 849 -23.14 -29.76 19.40
N ARG A 850 -24.40 -29.28 19.36
CA ARG A 850 -24.89 -28.06 20.06
C ARG A 850 -25.84 -28.38 21.23
N GLN A 851 -25.84 -27.54 22.27
CA GLN A 851 -27.06 -27.19 23.02
C GLN A 851 -27.15 -25.68 23.35
N ARG A 852 -28.38 -25.16 23.43
CA ARG A 852 -28.72 -23.77 23.82
C ARG A 852 -29.25 -23.71 25.26
N ARG A 853 -28.91 -22.66 26.01
CA ARG A 853 -29.78 -22.08 27.08
C ARG A 853 -29.71 -20.54 27.05
N GLN A 854 -30.61 -19.89 27.79
CA GLN A 854 -30.92 -18.45 27.69
C GLN A 854 -30.59 -17.66 28.97
N ARG A 855 -30.41 -16.33 28.80
CA ARG A 855 -30.72 -15.22 29.73
C ARG A 855 -30.12 -15.19 31.15
N SER A 856 -29.06 -14.39 31.31
CA SER A 856 -28.92 -13.26 32.26
C SER A 856 -27.52 -12.63 32.05
N GLY A 857 -27.22 -11.36 32.31
CA GLY A 857 -28.00 -10.27 32.92
C GLY A 857 -27.27 -9.70 34.13
N GLY A 858 -26.51 -8.60 33.96
CA GLY A 858 -25.78 -7.91 35.04
C GLY A 858 -24.74 -6.91 34.52
N ASP A 859 -24.86 -5.64 34.94
CA ASP A 859 -23.83 -4.60 34.85
C ASP A 859 -22.88 -4.68 36.06
N GLU A 860 -21.64 -4.17 35.93
CA GLU A 860 -21.04 -3.32 36.98
C GLU A 860 -19.85 -2.47 36.46
N ASP A 861 -19.78 -1.18 36.87
CA ASP A 861 -18.71 -0.20 36.54
C ASP A 861 -17.68 -0.13 37.68
N HIS A 862 -16.39 -0.36 37.40
CA HIS A 862 -15.29 -0.11 38.34
C HIS A 862 -14.09 0.61 37.69
N ARG A 863 -13.69 1.74 38.28
CA ARG A 863 -12.59 2.60 37.84
C ARG A 863 -11.50 2.69 38.93
N TYR A 864 -10.25 2.39 38.59
CA TYR A 864 -9.07 2.90 39.32
C TYR A 864 -7.99 3.27 38.29
N ARG A 865 -7.70 4.55 38.08
CA ARG A 865 -6.77 5.43 38.84
C ARG A 865 -5.30 5.02 38.73
N VAL A 866 -4.56 5.85 37.99
CA VAL A 866 -3.10 5.83 37.86
C VAL A 866 -2.43 6.28 39.16
N VAL A 867 -1.33 5.62 39.55
CA VAL A 867 -0.40 6.09 40.58
C VAL A 867 0.99 6.21 39.95
N ARG A 868 1.63 7.38 40.08
CA ARG A 868 3.06 7.55 39.80
C ARG A 868 3.88 7.03 40.98
N LEU A 869 5.01 6.38 40.70
CA LEU A 869 6.12 6.29 41.65
C LEU A 869 7.36 6.94 41.05
N SER A 870 8.04 7.72 41.87
CA SER A 870 9.27 8.45 41.57
C SER A 870 10.28 8.19 42.68
N SER A 871 11.52 7.90 42.31
CA SER A 871 12.63 7.77 43.27
C SER A 871 13.91 8.33 42.65
N GLU A 872 14.41 9.40 43.24
CA GLU A 872 15.74 9.98 42.97
C GLU A 872 16.82 9.23 43.80
N ILE A 873 18.03 9.83 43.91
CA ILE A 873 19.08 9.54 44.91
C ILE A 873 19.88 8.25 44.61
N ARG A 874 21.23 8.24 44.59
CA ARG A 874 22.24 9.27 44.91
C ARG A 874 23.51 9.12 44.05
N VAL A 875 24.31 10.19 43.98
CA VAL A 875 25.70 10.17 43.46
C VAL A 875 26.67 9.77 44.58
N LEU A 876 27.67 8.96 44.26
CA LEU A 876 28.92 8.76 45.01
C LEU A 876 30.09 8.70 44.01
N ALA A 877 31.30 9.10 44.42
CA ALA A 877 32.44 9.25 43.52
C ALA A 877 33.79 9.05 44.24
N LEU A 878 34.82 8.70 43.44
CA LEU A 878 36.26 8.59 43.78
C LEU A 878 36.66 7.39 44.67
N PRO A 879 37.95 6.97 44.70
CA PRO A 879 39.11 7.47 43.93
C PRO A 879 39.84 6.42 43.06
N SER A 880 40.78 6.90 42.23
CA SER A 880 41.81 6.12 41.51
C SER A 880 42.92 5.60 42.46
N PRO A 881 43.83 4.68 42.03
CA PRO A 881 45.16 5.17 41.58
C PRO A 881 45.96 4.31 40.55
N THR A 882 46.47 4.98 39.49
CA THR A 882 47.84 4.94 38.87
C THR A 882 48.68 3.65 38.60
N PHE A 883 49.56 3.79 37.57
CA PHE A 883 50.71 2.95 37.13
C PHE A 883 50.40 1.67 36.29
N ALA A 884 51.21 1.28 35.27
CA ALA A 884 52.12 2.05 34.40
C ALA A 884 52.57 1.29 33.13
N ILE A 885 52.79 2.06 32.05
CA ILE A 885 53.71 1.91 30.90
C ILE A 885 54.47 0.57 30.72
N ARG A 886 54.29 -0.06 29.55
CA ARG A 886 55.39 -0.68 28.78
C ARG A 886 55.10 -0.78 27.26
N ASP A 887 55.93 -0.08 26.50
CA ASP A 887 56.29 -0.31 25.08
C ASP A 887 57.44 -1.36 25.03
N PRO A 888 58.04 -1.78 23.87
CA PRO A 888 57.77 -1.42 22.47
C PRO A 888 57.81 -2.63 21.47
N GLU A 889 57.87 -2.34 20.16
CA GLU A 889 58.76 -2.94 19.12
C GLU A 889 58.12 -3.44 17.79
N ARG A 890 58.98 -3.48 16.76
CA ARG A 890 58.67 -3.56 15.32
C ARG A 890 58.85 -4.96 14.73
N THR A 891 58.26 -5.16 13.55
CA THR A 891 58.75 -5.81 12.29
C THR A 891 57.66 -6.70 11.68
N SER A 892 57.11 -6.48 10.48
CA SER A 892 57.65 -6.33 9.12
C SER A 892 58.10 -7.64 8.44
N ARG A 893 57.43 -7.99 7.32
CA ARG A 893 58.03 -8.53 6.07
C ARG A 893 57.01 -8.68 4.94
N GLN A 894 57.53 -8.84 3.72
CA GLN A 894 56.81 -8.96 2.44
C GLN A 894 56.76 -10.42 1.98
N GLY A 895 55.88 -10.78 1.03
CA GLY A 895 55.92 -12.08 0.35
C GLY A 895 54.87 -12.26 -0.75
N VAL A 896 55.31 -12.27 -2.01
CA VAL A 896 54.51 -12.51 -3.25
C VAL A 896 55.33 -13.48 -4.11
N PRO A 897 54.77 -14.60 -4.64
CA PRO A 897 54.56 -14.64 -6.10
C PRO A 897 53.46 -15.57 -6.69
N ARG A 898 52.98 -15.10 -7.86
CA ARG A 898 52.44 -15.76 -9.08
C ARG A 898 52.31 -17.30 -9.23
N CYS A 899 51.11 -17.67 -9.71
CA CYS A 899 50.77 -18.45 -10.93
C CYS A 899 51.50 -19.74 -11.34
N HIS A 900 50.70 -20.76 -11.74
CA HIS A 900 50.94 -21.53 -12.98
C HIS A 900 49.65 -22.19 -13.53
N LEU A 901 49.62 -22.49 -14.84
CA LEU A 901 48.65 -23.40 -15.49
C LEU A 901 49.31 -24.76 -15.80
N SER A 902 48.50 -25.81 -15.87
CA SER A 902 48.65 -26.89 -16.87
C SER A 902 47.33 -27.67 -17.07
N THR A 903 47.28 -28.48 -18.13
CA THR A 903 46.15 -29.33 -18.56
C THR A 903 46.66 -30.76 -18.81
N HIS A 904 45.81 -31.79 -18.68
CA HIS A 904 45.63 -32.86 -19.68
C HIS A 904 44.48 -33.84 -19.32
N ASN A 905 44.42 -35.02 -19.93
CA ASN A 905 43.17 -35.66 -20.43
C ASN A 905 43.23 -37.21 -20.41
N LEU A 906 42.10 -37.90 -20.69
CA LEU A 906 41.99 -39.34 -21.09
C LEU A 906 42.23 -40.41 -19.98
N SER A 907 41.74 -41.68 -20.01
CA SER A 907 40.92 -42.45 -21.00
C SER A 907 40.41 -43.83 -20.51
N LEU A 908 39.20 -44.26 -20.94
CA LEU A 908 38.77 -45.66 -21.33
C LEU A 908 38.80 -46.78 -20.23
N LEU A 909 38.17 -47.98 -20.31
CA LEU A 909 37.19 -48.65 -21.21
C LEU A 909 36.48 -49.84 -20.48
N GLY A 910 35.29 -50.29 -20.94
CA GLY A 910 34.60 -51.54 -20.54
C GLY A 910 33.30 -51.75 -21.33
N ASN A 911 32.90 -52.99 -21.70
CA ASN A 911 32.00 -53.20 -22.87
C ASN A 911 31.12 -54.48 -22.90
N GLY A 912 30.03 -54.45 -23.70
CA GLY A 912 29.11 -55.56 -24.08
C GLY A 912 27.71 -55.48 -23.43
N GLY A 913 26.57 -55.77 -24.08
CA GLY A 913 26.21 -56.19 -25.45
C GLY A 913 24.71 -56.65 -25.49
N LEU A 914 24.06 -57.05 -26.58
CA LEU A 914 24.34 -57.01 -28.04
C LEU A 914 23.06 -57.41 -28.85
N ARG A 915 22.89 -56.89 -30.09
CA ARG A 915 21.82 -57.17 -31.11
C ARG A 915 20.44 -56.50 -30.87
N GLN A 916 19.71 -55.98 -31.87
CA GLN A 916 19.91 -55.66 -33.31
C GLN A 916 18.83 -54.56 -33.69
N ARG A 917 18.69 -53.95 -34.89
CA ARG A 917 19.12 -54.21 -36.28
C ARG A 917 19.12 -52.91 -37.14
N ARG A 918 19.62 -53.02 -38.39
CA ARG A 918 19.33 -52.29 -39.67
C ARG A 918 18.13 -51.31 -39.70
N HIS A 919 18.08 -50.20 -40.46
CA HIS A 919 18.90 -49.53 -41.51
C HIS A 919 18.15 -48.18 -41.85
N GLU A 920 18.64 -47.03 -42.35
CA GLU A 920 19.94 -46.34 -42.62
C GLU A 920 19.69 -44.80 -42.40
N LEU A 921 20.61 -43.84 -42.22
CA LEU A 921 22.04 -43.59 -42.53
C LEU A 921 22.33 -42.70 -43.78
N LYS A 922 22.07 -41.38 -43.67
CA LYS A 922 22.74 -40.22 -44.36
C LYS A 922 22.14 -38.88 -43.82
N ILE A 923 22.83 -37.81 -43.42
CA ILE A 923 24.16 -37.20 -43.76
C ILE A 923 24.12 -36.63 -45.19
N GLU A 924 24.23 -35.31 -45.44
CA GLU A 924 25.37 -34.44 -45.12
C GLU A 924 25.01 -32.93 -44.92
N ALA A 925 25.90 -31.98 -45.24
CA ALA A 925 25.86 -30.59 -44.75
C ALA A 925 26.12 -29.50 -45.82
N SER A 926 26.19 -28.24 -45.36
CA SER A 926 26.89 -27.08 -45.97
C SER A 926 26.14 -26.10 -46.91
N VAL A 927 26.86 -25.00 -47.20
CA VAL A 927 26.66 -23.97 -48.24
C VAL A 927 25.89 -22.70 -47.80
N ALA A 928 26.38 -21.56 -48.30
CA ALA A 928 25.89 -20.20 -48.02
C ALA A 928 25.70 -19.42 -49.34
N ARG A 929 24.97 -18.29 -49.27
CA ARG A 929 24.78 -17.26 -50.33
C ARG A 929 24.25 -17.76 -51.69
N CYS A 930 23.12 -17.22 -52.15
CA CYS A 930 23.14 -15.96 -52.92
C CYS A 930 21.74 -15.35 -53.15
N ARG A 931 21.70 -14.21 -53.85
CA ARG A 931 20.47 -13.51 -54.29
C ARG A 931 19.75 -14.29 -55.41
N TYR A 932 18.48 -13.95 -55.64
CA TYR A 932 18.00 -13.65 -57.00
C TYR A 932 16.91 -12.57 -56.98
N GLU A 933 16.81 -11.79 -58.06
CA GLU A 933 15.73 -10.82 -58.33
C GLU A 933 14.96 -11.26 -59.58
N SER A 934 13.63 -11.07 -59.61
CA SER A 934 12.88 -10.74 -60.84
C SER A 934 11.41 -10.39 -60.53
N LYS A 935 10.71 -9.84 -61.53
CA LYS A 935 9.31 -9.35 -61.49
C LYS A 935 8.40 -10.20 -62.40
N VAL A 936 7.21 -9.66 -62.70
CA VAL A 936 6.29 -9.99 -63.81
C VAL A 936 5.22 -11.03 -63.43
N ASP A 937 3.91 -10.83 -63.67
CA ASP A 937 2.98 -9.67 -63.75
C ASP A 937 1.57 -10.26 -64.03
N ALA A 938 0.42 -9.57 -64.08
CA ALA A 938 -0.16 -8.38 -63.45
C ALA A 938 -1.64 -8.28 -63.95
N HIS A 939 -2.50 -7.41 -63.39
CA HIS A 939 -3.83 -7.18 -63.99
C HIS A 939 -4.46 -5.78 -63.83
N HIS A 940 -5.45 -5.54 -64.70
CA HIS A 940 -6.25 -4.32 -64.94
C HIS A 940 -7.37 -4.08 -63.89
N ARG A 941 -8.08 -2.92 -63.79
CA ARG A 941 -8.06 -1.63 -64.52
C ARG A 941 -8.62 -0.45 -63.69
N THR A 942 -8.28 0.75 -64.15
CA THR A 942 -8.69 2.13 -63.80
C THR A 942 -10.18 2.47 -63.60
N VAL A 943 -10.46 3.48 -62.76
CA VAL A 943 -11.45 4.57 -63.04
C VAL A 943 -10.88 5.96 -62.61
N THR A 944 -11.27 7.01 -63.34
CA THR A 944 -10.96 8.47 -63.26
C THR A 944 -11.63 9.23 -62.10
N GLU A 945 -11.49 10.55 -61.86
CA GLU A 945 -10.47 11.63 -62.02
C GLU A 945 -11.16 12.91 -61.49
N ARG A 946 -10.53 13.76 -60.67
CA ARG A 946 -10.91 15.20 -60.66
C ARG A 946 -9.84 16.20 -60.17
N ARG A 947 -9.76 17.29 -60.94
CA ARG A 947 -8.93 18.50 -60.79
C ARG A 947 -9.56 19.46 -59.73
N ARG A 948 -8.99 20.59 -59.27
CA ARG A 948 -7.88 21.44 -59.76
C ARG A 948 -7.41 22.47 -58.68
N ARG A 949 -6.10 22.77 -58.66
CA ARG A 949 -5.39 24.06 -58.37
C ARG A 949 -6.00 25.16 -57.47
N LEU A 950 -5.23 25.55 -56.44
CA LEU A 950 -4.59 26.89 -56.25
C LEU A 950 -3.16 26.62 -55.68
N GLY A 951 -2.15 27.50 -55.72
CA GLY A 951 -2.06 28.86 -56.27
C GLY A 951 -0.66 29.54 -56.19
N TRP A 952 0.44 28.82 -56.51
CA TRP A 952 1.80 29.31 -56.86
C TRP A 952 2.34 30.67 -56.33
N ARG A 953 3.51 30.63 -55.67
CA ARG A 953 4.71 31.44 -56.03
C ARG A 953 6.00 30.67 -55.66
N ARG A 954 7.17 31.15 -56.12
CA ARG A 954 8.37 30.32 -56.45
C ARG A 954 9.66 31.17 -56.38
N TRP A 955 10.83 30.50 -56.50
CA TRP A 955 12.23 30.99 -56.66
C TRP A 955 13.08 30.98 -55.37
N SER A 956 14.38 30.61 -55.36
CA SER A 956 15.25 29.92 -56.37
C SER A 956 16.68 29.62 -55.83
N SER A 957 17.41 28.68 -56.47
CA SER A 957 18.88 28.43 -56.35
C SER A 957 19.36 27.69 -55.07
N ALA A 958 20.34 26.76 -55.04
CA ALA A 958 21.09 25.92 -56.01
C ALA A 958 21.63 24.66 -55.25
N ARG A 959 21.71 23.43 -55.79
CA ARG A 959 22.83 22.75 -56.53
C ARG A 959 24.23 22.84 -55.85
N GLU A 960 25.11 21.83 -55.82
CA GLU A 960 25.12 20.40 -56.24
C GLU A 960 26.36 19.66 -55.65
N GLY A 961 26.33 18.31 -55.50
CA GLY A 961 27.50 17.43 -55.24
C GLY A 961 28.15 17.44 -53.83
N ASP A 962 28.96 16.46 -53.40
CA ASP A 962 29.20 15.09 -53.91
C ASP A 962 29.91 14.19 -52.85
N PHE A 963 29.99 12.86 -53.10
CA PHE A 963 30.82 11.75 -52.55
C PHE A 963 31.74 12.00 -51.30
N ALA A 964 31.76 11.16 -50.25
CA ALA A 964 32.45 9.84 -50.12
C ALA A 964 33.96 9.87 -50.50
N GLY A 965 34.92 9.27 -49.76
CA GLY A 965 34.87 8.39 -48.56
C GLY A 965 36.26 8.20 -47.91
N GLU A 966 36.50 7.04 -47.30
CA GLU A 966 37.74 6.60 -46.59
C GLU A 966 39.05 6.81 -47.41
N ASP A 967 40.28 6.92 -46.85
CA ASP A 967 40.84 6.10 -45.76
C ASP A 967 42.18 6.62 -45.10
N VAL A 968 42.60 5.92 -44.04
CA VAL A 968 43.88 5.87 -43.25
C VAL A 968 45.18 6.53 -43.74
N VAL A 969 45.96 7.18 -42.83
CA VAL A 969 47.40 6.89 -42.51
C VAL A 969 47.91 7.67 -41.25
N ARG A 970 48.88 7.06 -40.53
CA ARG A 970 49.59 7.53 -39.29
C ARG A 970 50.85 8.38 -39.64
N PRO A 971 51.46 9.21 -38.75
CA PRO A 971 52.20 8.71 -37.57
C PRO A 971 52.29 9.66 -36.34
N GLU A 972 53.30 9.45 -35.49
CA GLU A 972 53.34 9.71 -34.04
C GLU A 972 54.53 10.63 -33.64
N ARG A 973 54.46 11.26 -32.43
CA ARG A 973 55.55 11.84 -31.60
C ARG A 973 56.25 13.17 -31.99
N LYS A 974 56.11 14.15 -31.09
CA LYS A 974 57.14 14.76 -30.19
C LYS A 974 56.42 15.78 -29.28
N THR A 975 56.34 15.63 -27.95
CA THR A 975 57.33 15.96 -26.88
C THR A 975 57.67 17.45 -26.74
N TRP A 976 58.01 17.88 -25.51
CA TRP A 976 58.21 19.26 -25.00
C TRP A 976 56.91 20.02 -24.67
N THR A 977 56.79 20.83 -23.60
CA THR A 977 57.32 20.82 -22.21
C THR A 977 56.53 21.85 -21.37
N GLU A 978 56.81 21.95 -20.06
CA GLU A 978 56.59 23.17 -19.26
C GLU A 978 57.19 24.43 -19.95
N ASN A 979 56.87 25.68 -19.61
CA ASN A 979 56.51 26.31 -18.32
C ASN A 979 55.91 27.73 -18.61
N LYS A 980 55.20 28.37 -17.64
CA LYS A 980 55.05 29.85 -17.38
C LYS A 980 54.74 30.83 -18.57
N THR A 981 54.06 31.98 -18.43
CA THR A 981 53.81 32.90 -17.29
C THR A 981 52.62 33.84 -17.59
N ASP A 982 52.15 34.56 -16.55
CA ASP A 982 51.47 35.89 -16.48
C ASP A 982 50.88 36.66 -17.69
N GLY A 983 49.84 37.47 -17.40
CA GLY A 983 49.28 38.53 -18.27
C GLY A 983 47.79 38.35 -18.57
N ARG A 984 46.85 38.76 -17.71
CA ARG A 984 46.30 40.12 -17.48
C ARG A 984 45.47 40.73 -18.63
N GLU A 985 44.26 41.18 -18.27
CA GLU A 985 43.53 42.39 -18.74
C GLU A 985 43.38 42.58 -20.27
N PHE A 986 42.17 42.54 -20.85
CA PHE A 986 41.22 43.66 -20.73
C PHE A 986 39.74 43.29 -21.02
N CYS A 987 38.85 44.26 -20.76
CA CYS A 987 37.38 44.10 -20.64
C CYS A 987 36.57 44.32 -21.94
N TRP A 988 35.26 44.02 -21.80
CA TRP A 988 34.08 44.61 -22.46
C TRP A 988 33.46 43.99 -23.74
N ASP A 989 32.20 43.57 -23.53
CA ASP A 989 30.98 43.79 -24.33
C ASP A 989 30.54 42.90 -25.52
N GLN A 990 29.21 42.62 -25.47
CA GLN A 990 28.22 42.39 -26.55
C GLN A 990 28.57 41.35 -27.63
N ILE A 991 27.89 40.20 -27.69
CA ILE A 991 26.42 40.02 -27.89
C ILE A 991 25.89 38.76 -27.19
#